data_AF-A0A8S1HIP6-F1
#
_entry.id   AF-A0A8S1HIP6-F1
#
_cell.length_a   1.000
_cell.length_b   1.000
_cell.length_c   1.000
_cell.angle_alpha   90.00
_cell.angle_beta   90.00
_cell.angle_gamma   90.00
#
_symmetry.space_group_name_H-M   'P 1'
#
loop_
_entity.id
_entity.type
_entity.pdbx_description
1 polymer ?
#
loop_
_entity_poly.entity_id
_entity_poly.type
_entity_poly.pdbx_seq_one_letter_code
_entity_poly.pdbx_strand_id
1 'polypeptide(L)'
;MNRNKSRSRWEANGADLYDQRRRCRSSAAYSEGHNPDAFKTHNESDVLEKVAQTTSFGICLLKSKNYSLVCYPIKTSLMRRPKLDGLLAIYDVIKPFDEISQLPGDKTEFVENLLETVKTNESWSSMHVAAALGLNGFVVDSVRNCPESMFLCSADGEMPIHVAAACGQTTAVQKLVEAGCPLSKKNQKGENVLHSSVTNYKILKSILNGKPKDIQTLLTDNDFEMWTPLHQAIRSHRPDCLQEVLRIVPKNTQLSKPISFAFDGLLFNGTDTSRQWPDYLSKTDKNGSCILHFRLDNQVMNQLLFHDGHVDDVINLKDDNGNTPLHRAVERGALSQAVALISYGASLEETNGSGKTALNIAIEKGHLDIVKALILFGAKCDESVASNARNKVIAEAIHVHLIALKENRSVQNIEGDVNNFMWMSALNQLRTNTSQSVINLLSLDGGGIRGIVLLQVLSELQRRYSKDIDILSKFHWIAGTSTGAIIAIAIANGCNVDYCLKMYFRFKDLVFFGGRLYDHVPLESFLIAEFGKEQSLRDIAAKTKKRLMVTTCRADVCPAELVLLRSYSIPRECRHDGFPEQIPVRAWQAARCSSAAPTYFTSYQIGGRNYMDGGIMANNPTCDLLTDVQITNAANQMQGKPPFKVGCVLSIGTGQPPSKAVTSTNNSIVNVVKSVMHFKDLFIEQLASANGPHVERSRTFASALGSLFLRFSLSMRQNVELDEKDDKILIDLMWETKVFMNNNLNDVNILLNYLALERGLRTPTQDLFPPELVRKQPKRLLAENQDKRRKLTQSKMSRLSKGLKRKYEKLSGMQSVIDRYSNLDQSGIVQVMYVWIDGTGENMRGKTKTFNFEPKLPSELPIWNFDGTATGQNVTDGSDVYIRPVALFRDPFRPGPNKIALCETLDNDYSPHPNNTRHMCKEMMEKAKDQHPWFGMEQEYTLLDVDKHPYGWPKHGYPAPQGPYYCGVGSDKVYGREIVEAHFKACMYAGIKISGTNAETMPAQWEFQVGPCEGIEMGDQLWVARYLLHRVCEDFGLVCSLDPKPIVGDWNGAGCHVNFSTEEMRTPSKDGRGYKAIEEAIHKLSKVHLEHIAYYDPHGGRDNERRLTGAHETETIDAFSSGVANRECSIRIPRQVFDDQCGYFEDRRPSSNCDPYTVTAAVTKTCCLTGEDRKLTMRYVPK
;
A
#
# COMPACT_ATOMS: atom_id res chain seq x y z
N MET A 1 -20.69 46.15 20.57
CA MET A 1 -21.72 46.28 19.51
C MET A 1 -21.55 45.13 18.54
N ASN A 2 -22.58 44.27 18.51
CA ASN A 2 -22.97 43.18 17.57
C ASN A 2 -22.23 43.12 16.22
N ARG A 3 -21.82 41.98 15.63
CA ARG A 3 -21.93 40.50 15.87
C ARG A 3 -20.75 39.87 15.07
N ASN A 4 -19.83 39.11 15.67
CA ASN A 4 -19.82 37.66 15.95
C ASN A 4 -20.07 36.70 14.76
N LYS A 5 -19.01 35.92 14.43
CA LYS A 5 -18.94 34.43 14.27
C LYS A 5 -19.80 33.76 13.17
N SER A 6 -19.42 32.69 12.45
CA SER A 6 -18.29 31.74 12.45
C SER A 6 -18.58 30.62 11.42
N ARG A 7 -17.53 30.00 10.81
CA ARG A 7 -17.36 28.56 10.45
C ARG A 7 -18.40 27.90 9.49
N SER A 8 -18.12 26.96 8.58
CA SER A 8 -17.00 26.03 8.33
C SER A 8 -17.27 25.15 7.07
N ARG A 9 -16.18 24.52 6.53
CA ARG A 9 -16.07 23.27 5.69
C ARG A 9 -16.61 23.32 4.25
N TRP A 10 -15.84 23.14 3.17
CA TRP A 10 -14.96 22.03 2.68
C TRP A 10 -15.67 20.67 2.49
N GLU A 11 -15.95 20.30 1.24
CA GLU A 11 -15.33 19.13 0.58
C GLU A 11 -15.52 19.17 -0.95
N ALA A 12 -14.60 18.49 -1.64
CA ALA A 12 -14.27 18.60 -3.05
C ALA A 12 -14.79 17.41 -3.86
N ASN A 13 -14.99 17.62 -5.17
CA ASN A 13 -14.34 16.90 -6.28
C ASN A 13 -15.21 16.80 -7.52
N GLY A 14 -14.56 16.93 -8.68
CA GLY A 14 -14.79 16.00 -9.78
C GLY A 14 -15.50 16.58 -11.00
N ALA A 15 -14.67 16.93 -11.98
CA ALA A 15 -14.76 16.57 -13.39
C ALA A 15 -15.99 16.97 -14.22
N ASP A 16 -15.66 17.46 -15.42
CA ASP A 16 -16.39 17.35 -16.68
C ASP A 16 -17.87 17.73 -16.69
N LEU A 17 -18.20 18.74 -17.50
CA LEU A 17 -18.97 18.53 -18.73
C LEU A 17 -19.18 19.88 -19.42
N TYR A 18 -18.86 19.87 -20.72
CA TYR A 18 -19.79 20.21 -21.78
C TYR A 18 -21.08 20.97 -21.37
N ASP A 19 -21.24 22.08 -22.09
CA ASP A 19 -22.49 22.42 -22.77
C ASP A 19 -23.56 23.23 -22.02
N GLN A 20 -23.99 24.24 -22.79
CA GLN A 20 -25.32 24.81 -22.85
C GLN A 20 -26.05 25.22 -21.56
N ARG A 21 -26.15 26.56 -21.46
CA ARG A 21 -27.39 27.31 -21.71
C ARG A 21 -28.70 26.69 -21.19
N ARG A 22 -29.32 27.50 -20.31
CA ARG A 22 -30.75 27.80 -20.13
C ARG A 22 -31.54 27.00 -19.10
N ARG A 23 -31.79 27.68 -17.98
CA ARG A 23 -33.13 27.94 -17.39
C ARG A 23 -33.04 29.33 -16.74
N CYS A 24 -34.05 30.18 -16.60
CA CYS A 24 -35.42 30.26 -17.07
C CYS A 24 -35.88 31.68 -16.71
N ARG A 25 -36.72 32.28 -17.57
CA ARG A 25 -37.86 33.18 -17.28
C ARG A 25 -37.74 34.22 -16.16
N SER A 26 -38.04 35.48 -16.48
CA SER A 26 -39.36 36.07 -16.20
C SER A 26 -39.48 37.56 -16.59
N SER A 27 -40.74 37.92 -16.91
CA SER A 27 -41.42 39.21 -16.78
C SER A 27 -41.02 40.44 -17.62
N ALA A 28 -41.83 40.73 -18.63
CA ALA A 28 -42.53 42.02 -18.86
C ALA A 28 -43.63 41.73 -19.92
N ALA A 29 -44.94 41.77 -19.66
CA ALA A 29 -45.83 42.84 -19.18
C ALA A 29 -46.31 43.77 -20.32
N TYR A 30 -47.64 43.70 -20.59
CA TYR A 30 -48.53 44.68 -21.26
C TYR A 30 -48.31 44.91 -22.77
N SER A 31 -49.32 45.10 -23.63
CA SER A 31 -50.74 45.45 -23.46
C SER A 31 -51.50 45.23 -24.78
N GLU A 32 -52.82 45.00 -24.66
CA GLU A 32 -53.90 45.33 -25.62
C GLU A 32 -53.88 44.61 -26.98
N GLY A 33 -54.97 44.07 -27.52
CA GLY A 33 -56.38 44.07 -27.17
C GLY A 33 -57.17 43.68 -28.43
N HIS A 34 -58.33 43.05 -28.23
CA HIS A 34 -59.38 42.72 -29.22
C HIS A 34 -59.27 41.37 -29.97
N ASN A 35 -59.95 40.39 -29.38
CA ASN A 35 -60.79 39.39 -30.05
C ASN A 35 -62.14 40.08 -30.40
N PRO A 36 -62.99 39.65 -31.36
CA PRO A 36 -63.56 38.30 -31.32
C PRO A 36 -64.04 37.64 -32.65
N ASP A 37 -64.41 36.37 -32.50
CA ASP A 37 -65.43 35.62 -33.27
C ASP A 37 -65.07 35.04 -34.66
N ALA A 38 -65.44 33.81 -35.05
CA ALA A 38 -66.12 32.69 -34.39
C ALA A 38 -66.11 31.47 -35.36
N PHE A 39 -66.59 30.32 -34.84
CA PHE A 39 -66.96 29.03 -35.48
C PHE A 39 -65.85 27.96 -35.57
N LYS A 40 -65.88 26.94 -34.68
CA LYS A 40 -66.66 25.66 -34.75
C LYS A 40 -66.17 24.79 -35.92
N THR A 41 -65.88 23.49 -35.84
CA THR A 41 -66.09 22.37 -34.88
C THR A 41 -65.40 21.14 -35.53
N HIS A 42 -64.88 20.20 -34.72
CA HIS A 42 -64.70 18.73 -34.93
C HIS A 42 -64.21 18.20 -36.31
N ASN A 43 -63.34 17.19 -36.47
CA ASN A 43 -62.87 16.10 -35.63
C ASN A 43 -61.64 15.48 -36.33
N GLU A 44 -60.74 14.93 -35.51
CA GLU A 44 -59.88 13.75 -35.71
C GLU A 44 -59.12 13.47 -37.03
N SER A 45 -57.85 13.10 -36.78
CA SER A 45 -57.00 12.12 -37.46
C SER A 45 -56.04 12.59 -38.56
N ASP A 46 -54.77 12.31 -38.24
CA ASP A 46 -53.68 11.95 -39.14
C ASP A 46 -52.72 13.03 -39.66
N VAL A 47 -51.53 12.99 -39.01
CA VAL A 47 -50.21 13.19 -39.59
C VAL A 47 -49.90 14.63 -40.03
N LEU A 48 -49.18 15.38 -39.17
CA LEU A 48 -47.95 16.07 -39.57
C LEU A 48 -47.24 16.71 -38.38
N GLU A 49 -45.93 16.49 -38.41
CA GLU A 49 -44.92 16.74 -37.40
C GLU A 49 -44.48 18.22 -37.39
N LYS A 50 -43.94 18.65 -36.24
CA LYS A 50 -43.55 20.03 -35.90
C LYS A 50 -42.68 20.72 -36.96
N VAL A 51 -43.26 21.71 -37.64
CA VAL A 51 -42.53 22.77 -38.34
C VAL A 51 -41.92 23.72 -37.32
N ALA A 52 -40.59 23.82 -37.29
CA ALA A 52 -39.87 24.87 -36.57
C ALA A 52 -40.17 26.22 -37.24
N GLN A 53 -41.15 26.95 -36.72
CA GLN A 53 -41.38 28.35 -37.05
C GLN A 53 -40.18 29.18 -36.60
N THR A 54 -39.24 29.42 -37.51
CA THR A 54 -38.55 30.72 -37.75
C THR A 54 -37.39 30.48 -38.72
N THR A 55 -37.65 30.47 -40.02
CA THR A 55 -36.79 31.01 -41.09
C THR A 55 -37.51 30.86 -42.43
N SER A 56 -37.45 31.90 -43.25
CA SER A 56 -38.36 32.18 -44.38
C SER A 56 -38.04 31.43 -45.68
N PHE A 57 -37.64 30.17 -45.60
CA PHE A 57 -37.57 29.20 -46.71
C PHE A 57 -38.02 27.83 -46.18
N GLY A 58 -39.01 27.22 -46.82
CA GLY A 58 -39.43 25.85 -46.48
C GLY A 58 -38.73 24.84 -47.38
N ILE A 59 -37.86 24.00 -46.80
CA ILE A 59 -37.43 22.76 -47.46
C ILE A 59 -38.48 21.70 -47.11
N CYS A 60 -39.24 21.25 -48.11
CA CYS A 60 -40.24 20.21 -47.92
C CYS A 60 -39.68 18.87 -48.40
N LEU A 61 -39.40 17.95 -47.47
CA LEU A 61 -39.04 16.56 -47.81
C LEU A 61 -40.34 15.74 -47.94
N LEU A 62 -40.76 15.48 -49.18
CA LEU A 62 -41.90 14.59 -49.45
C LEU A 62 -41.47 13.13 -49.30
N LYS A 63 -42.02 12.44 -48.29
CA LYS A 63 -41.72 11.04 -47.97
C LYS A 63 -42.50 10.10 -48.90
N SER A 64 -42.15 10.05 -50.18
CA SER A 64 -42.66 9.01 -51.09
C SER A 64 -41.58 8.54 -52.08
N LYS A 65 -40.75 7.58 -51.65
CA LYS A 65 -39.75 6.79 -52.40
C LYS A 65 -38.72 7.51 -53.33
N ASN A 66 -38.88 8.79 -53.65
CA ASN A 66 -37.95 9.65 -54.36
C ASN A 66 -37.96 11.02 -53.67
N TYR A 67 -36.88 11.39 -52.99
CA TYR A 67 -36.76 12.69 -52.34
C TYR A 67 -36.53 13.78 -53.38
N SER A 68 -37.42 14.77 -53.46
CA SER A 68 -37.29 15.95 -54.32
C SER A 68 -37.21 17.21 -53.45
N LEU A 69 -36.15 18.02 -53.56
CA LEU A 69 -36.15 19.38 -53.01
C LEU A 69 -36.91 20.30 -53.95
N VAL A 70 -37.79 21.13 -53.42
CA VAL A 70 -38.39 22.22 -54.19
C VAL A 70 -38.16 23.53 -53.45
N CYS A 71 -37.39 24.44 -54.07
CA CYS A 71 -37.15 25.79 -53.56
C CYS A 71 -38.08 26.79 -54.28
N TYR A 72 -38.85 27.58 -53.54
CA TYR A 72 -39.66 28.68 -54.10
C TYR A 72 -39.17 30.05 -53.58
N PRO A 73 -39.06 31.09 -54.41
CA PRO A 73 -38.71 32.43 -53.96
C PRO A 73 -39.96 33.22 -53.51
N ILE A 74 -39.89 33.90 -52.36
CA ILE A 74 -40.89 34.92 -51.98
C ILE A 74 -40.18 36.25 -51.71
N LYS A 75 -40.83 37.34 -52.16
CA LYS A 75 -40.37 38.74 -52.22
C LYS A 75 -39.35 39.18 -51.15
N THR A 76 -38.25 39.71 -51.67
CA THR A 76 -36.93 40.06 -51.08
C THR A 76 -36.86 41.34 -50.23
N SER A 77 -37.92 41.77 -49.55
CA SER A 77 -37.95 43.15 -49.01
C SER A 77 -37.57 43.37 -47.54
N LEU A 78 -37.31 42.34 -46.72
CA LEU A 78 -37.14 42.52 -45.26
C LEU A 78 -36.07 41.64 -44.56
N MET A 79 -35.10 41.10 -45.30
CA MET A 79 -34.04 40.25 -44.74
C MET A 79 -32.73 41.03 -44.59
N ARG A 80 -32.07 40.91 -43.42
CA ARG A 80 -30.68 41.42 -43.25
C ARG A 80 -29.77 40.70 -44.26
N ARG A 81 -28.95 41.44 -45.01
CA ARG A 81 -28.02 40.92 -46.06
C ARG A 81 -27.39 39.54 -45.79
N PRO A 82 -26.75 39.28 -44.63
CA PRO A 82 -26.10 37.98 -44.38
C PRO A 82 -27.06 36.78 -44.43
N LYS A 83 -28.34 36.95 -44.03
CA LYS A 83 -29.34 35.88 -44.14
C LYS A 83 -29.78 35.60 -45.57
N LEU A 84 -29.71 36.59 -46.45
CA LEU A 84 -30.02 36.42 -47.88
C LEU A 84 -28.88 35.69 -48.61
N ASP A 85 -27.63 36.03 -48.29
CA ASP A 85 -26.43 35.44 -48.90
C ASP A 85 -26.30 33.95 -48.54
N GLY A 86 -26.58 33.55 -47.30
CA GLY A 86 -26.62 32.14 -46.91
C GLY A 86 -27.71 31.34 -47.63
N LEU A 87 -28.90 31.92 -47.84
CA LEU A 87 -30.00 31.25 -48.55
C LEU A 87 -29.72 31.10 -50.06
N LEU A 88 -29.07 32.10 -50.67
CA LEU A 88 -28.57 32.02 -52.04
C LEU A 88 -27.46 30.98 -52.17
N ALA A 89 -26.59 30.85 -51.17
CA ALA A 89 -25.56 29.81 -51.14
C ALA A 89 -26.15 28.39 -51.13
N ILE A 90 -27.23 28.15 -50.37
CA ILE A 90 -27.97 26.87 -50.40
C ILE A 90 -28.54 26.61 -51.79
N TYR A 91 -29.22 27.61 -52.37
CA TYR A 91 -29.83 27.47 -53.69
C TYR A 91 -28.78 27.18 -54.77
N ASP A 92 -27.68 27.93 -54.80
CA ASP A 92 -26.62 27.78 -55.79
C ASP A 92 -25.87 26.45 -55.67
N VAL A 93 -25.64 25.96 -54.44
CA VAL A 93 -24.98 24.66 -54.20
C VAL A 93 -25.85 23.48 -54.63
N ILE A 94 -27.17 23.58 -54.46
CA ILE A 94 -28.12 22.51 -54.79
C ILE A 94 -28.53 22.54 -56.27
N LYS A 95 -28.63 23.73 -56.87
CA LYS A 95 -29.08 23.95 -58.26
C LYS A 95 -28.42 23.04 -59.31
N PRO A 96 -27.09 22.77 -59.31
CA PRO A 96 -26.49 21.89 -60.31
C PRO A 96 -26.71 20.39 -60.06
N PHE A 97 -27.27 20.00 -58.91
CA PHE A 97 -27.76 18.65 -58.65
C PHE A 97 -29.26 18.62 -58.96
N ASP A 98 -29.61 18.69 -60.26
CA ASP A 98 -31.00 18.73 -60.75
C ASP A 98 -31.88 17.56 -60.23
N GLU A 99 -31.26 16.50 -59.69
CA GLU A 99 -31.93 15.51 -58.85
C GLU A 99 -31.03 15.10 -57.66
N ILE A 100 -31.56 15.17 -56.43
CA ILE A 100 -30.92 14.62 -55.20
C ILE A 100 -30.74 13.08 -55.29
N SER A 101 -31.20 12.44 -56.38
CA SER A 101 -31.03 11.03 -56.69
C SER A 101 -29.56 10.60 -56.79
N GLN A 102 -28.64 11.50 -57.14
CA GLN A 102 -27.24 11.18 -57.45
C GLN A 102 -26.23 11.34 -56.29
N LEU A 103 -26.66 11.80 -55.10
CA LEU A 103 -25.79 11.93 -53.93
C LEU A 103 -25.65 10.57 -53.18
N PRO A 104 -24.42 10.08 -52.90
CA PRO A 104 -24.22 8.83 -52.17
C PRO A 104 -24.35 9.03 -50.65
N GLY A 105 -25.25 8.27 -50.01
CA GLY A 105 -25.45 8.29 -48.55
C GLY A 105 -26.91 8.52 -48.12
N ASP A 106 -27.16 8.60 -46.80
CA ASP A 106 -28.49 8.95 -46.28
C ASP A 106 -28.82 10.41 -46.62
N LYS A 107 -29.80 10.59 -47.52
CA LYS A 107 -30.14 11.88 -48.15
C LYS A 107 -30.63 12.92 -47.14
N THR A 108 -31.13 12.46 -46.01
CA THR A 108 -31.60 13.30 -44.90
C THR A 108 -30.42 13.96 -44.19
N GLU A 109 -29.36 13.19 -43.94
CA GLU A 109 -28.15 13.66 -43.24
C GLU A 109 -27.40 14.73 -44.04
N PHE A 110 -27.30 14.58 -45.37
CA PHE A 110 -26.67 15.59 -46.22
C PHE A 110 -27.40 16.94 -46.22
N VAL A 111 -28.73 16.91 -46.35
CA VAL A 111 -29.55 18.13 -46.34
C VAL A 111 -29.54 18.79 -44.97
N GLU A 112 -29.59 18.01 -43.89
CA GLU A 112 -29.45 18.50 -42.52
C GLU A 112 -28.08 19.15 -42.31
N ASN A 113 -26.99 18.52 -42.73
CA ASN A 113 -25.62 19.04 -42.60
C ASN A 113 -25.39 20.33 -43.44
N LEU A 114 -25.95 20.39 -44.65
CA LEU A 114 -25.93 21.60 -45.48
C LEU A 114 -26.67 22.76 -44.79
N LEU A 115 -27.84 22.49 -44.22
CA LEU A 115 -28.63 23.50 -43.50
C LEU A 115 -27.93 23.95 -42.21
N GLU A 116 -27.34 23.02 -41.46
CA GLU A 116 -26.54 23.29 -40.27
C GLU A 116 -25.35 24.20 -40.61
N THR A 117 -24.60 23.87 -41.67
CA THR A 117 -23.40 24.60 -42.11
C THR A 117 -23.72 26.06 -42.46
N VAL A 118 -24.83 26.29 -43.17
CA VAL A 118 -25.23 27.64 -43.57
C VAL A 118 -25.85 28.42 -42.40
N LYS A 119 -26.60 27.75 -41.52
CA LYS A 119 -27.15 28.40 -40.30
C LYS A 119 -26.05 28.86 -39.35
N THR A 120 -24.98 28.08 -39.23
CA THR A 120 -23.87 28.37 -38.32
C THR A 120 -22.91 29.43 -38.90
N ASN A 121 -22.86 29.57 -40.22
CA ASN A 121 -21.92 30.46 -40.92
C ASN A 121 -22.63 31.41 -41.88
N GLU A 122 -23.35 32.39 -41.33
CA GLU A 122 -24.18 33.34 -42.11
C GLU A 122 -23.39 34.22 -43.12
N SER A 123 -22.05 34.24 -43.06
CA SER A 123 -21.19 35.05 -43.95
C SER A 123 -20.54 34.27 -45.09
N TRP A 124 -20.79 32.96 -45.19
CA TRP A 124 -20.14 32.08 -46.17
C TRP A 124 -20.82 32.16 -47.53
N SER A 125 -20.02 32.25 -48.60
CA SER A 125 -20.52 32.14 -49.97
C SER A 125 -20.79 30.68 -50.38
N SER A 126 -21.49 30.47 -51.50
CA SER A 126 -21.71 29.13 -52.09
C SER A 126 -20.41 28.34 -52.25
N MET A 127 -19.31 29.01 -52.59
CA MET A 127 -17.98 28.41 -52.70
C MET A 127 -17.43 27.94 -51.34
N HIS A 128 -17.62 28.71 -50.25
CA HIS A 128 -17.19 28.30 -48.90
C HIS A 128 -17.96 27.08 -48.40
N VAL A 129 -19.27 27.06 -48.64
CA VAL A 129 -20.15 25.94 -48.27
C VAL A 129 -19.79 24.69 -49.07
N ALA A 130 -19.58 24.82 -50.38
CA ALA A 130 -19.14 23.70 -51.23
C ALA A 130 -17.77 23.16 -50.84
N ALA A 131 -16.84 24.05 -50.44
CA ALA A 131 -15.53 23.70 -49.95
C ALA A 131 -15.57 22.96 -48.59
N ALA A 132 -16.46 23.35 -47.67
CA ALA A 132 -16.66 22.69 -46.38
C ALA A 132 -17.25 21.27 -46.54
N LEU A 133 -18.23 21.12 -47.42
CA LEU A 133 -18.96 19.85 -47.65
C LEU A 133 -18.25 18.89 -48.63
N GLY A 134 -17.15 19.31 -49.26
CA GLY A 134 -16.41 18.46 -50.19
C GLY A 134 -17.10 18.25 -51.54
N LEU A 135 -17.91 19.20 -51.99
CA LEU A 135 -18.65 19.14 -53.27
C LEU A 135 -17.74 19.45 -54.45
N ASN A 136 -16.83 18.52 -54.73
CA ASN A 136 -15.71 18.71 -55.65
C ASN A 136 -16.12 19.02 -57.09
N GLY A 137 -17.30 18.58 -57.55
CA GLY A 137 -17.84 18.93 -58.87
C GLY A 137 -18.19 20.41 -58.94
N PHE A 138 -18.99 20.88 -57.98
CA PHE A 138 -19.37 22.27 -57.84
C PHE A 138 -18.17 23.21 -57.68
N VAL A 139 -17.17 22.81 -56.89
CA VAL A 139 -15.92 23.58 -56.71
C VAL A 139 -15.21 23.78 -58.05
N VAL A 140 -15.10 22.74 -58.88
CA VAL A 140 -14.47 22.86 -60.21
C VAL A 140 -15.31 23.72 -61.16
N ASP A 141 -16.62 23.49 -61.21
CA ASP A 141 -17.50 24.22 -62.12
C ASP A 141 -17.58 25.70 -61.74
N SER A 142 -17.63 26.00 -60.44
CA SER A 142 -17.66 27.37 -59.94
C SER A 142 -16.35 28.11 -60.21
N VAL A 143 -15.19 27.45 -60.04
CA VAL A 143 -13.89 28.01 -60.42
C VAL A 143 -13.79 28.22 -61.94
N ARG A 144 -14.29 27.28 -62.74
CA ARG A 144 -14.26 27.37 -64.21
C ARG A 144 -15.15 28.50 -64.74
N ASN A 145 -16.32 28.69 -64.14
CA ASN A 145 -17.29 29.70 -64.55
C ASN A 145 -16.99 31.09 -63.96
N CYS A 146 -16.44 31.14 -62.74
CA CYS A 146 -16.08 32.38 -62.05
C CYS A 146 -14.79 32.16 -61.24
N PRO A 147 -13.60 32.37 -61.84
CA PRO A 147 -12.33 32.19 -61.15
C PRO A 147 -12.20 33.05 -59.89
N GLU A 148 -12.81 34.24 -59.87
CA GLU A 148 -12.78 35.15 -58.72
C GLU A 148 -13.45 34.57 -57.46
N SER A 149 -14.36 33.60 -57.63
CA SER A 149 -15.07 32.95 -56.52
C SER A 149 -14.13 32.22 -55.54
N MET A 150 -12.93 31.83 -55.98
CA MET A 150 -11.92 31.20 -55.14
C MET A 150 -11.19 32.17 -54.20
N PHE A 151 -11.29 33.48 -54.46
CA PHE A 151 -10.65 34.55 -53.68
C PHE A 151 -11.62 35.24 -52.71
N LEU A 152 -12.87 34.79 -52.64
CA LEU A 152 -13.85 35.33 -51.72
C LEU A 152 -13.38 35.11 -50.28
N CYS A 153 -13.58 36.10 -49.42
CA CYS A 153 -13.33 35.99 -47.99
C CYS A 153 -14.66 35.99 -47.24
N SER A 154 -14.80 35.11 -46.25
CA SER A 154 -15.88 35.18 -45.26
C SER A 154 -15.74 36.44 -44.37
N ALA A 155 -16.72 36.71 -43.51
CA ALA A 155 -16.63 37.80 -42.53
C ALA A 155 -15.45 37.64 -41.56
N ASP A 156 -14.95 36.42 -41.36
CA ASP A 156 -13.79 36.08 -40.53
C ASP A 156 -12.48 36.04 -41.35
N GLY A 157 -12.53 36.46 -42.63
CA GLY A 157 -11.36 36.48 -43.52
C GLY A 157 -10.89 35.12 -44.01
N GLU A 158 -11.70 34.07 -43.83
CA GLU A 158 -11.39 32.73 -44.35
C GLU A 158 -11.65 32.67 -45.85
N MET A 159 -10.76 32.02 -46.59
CA MET A 159 -10.96 31.71 -48.01
C MET A 159 -11.52 30.30 -48.15
N PRO A 160 -12.13 29.95 -49.29
CA PRO A 160 -12.61 28.59 -49.54
C PRO A 160 -11.53 27.52 -49.34
N ILE A 161 -10.26 27.83 -49.62
CA ILE A 161 -9.14 26.90 -49.39
C ILE A 161 -8.82 26.70 -47.91
N HIS A 162 -8.94 27.74 -47.07
CA HIS A 162 -8.75 27.62 -45.63
C HIS A 162 -9.87 26.77 -45.01
N VAL A 163 -11.12 27.00 -45.44
CA VAL A 163 -12.29 26.21 -45.03
C VAL A 163 -12.16 24.75 -45.48
N ALA A 164 -11.78 24.50 -46.73
CA ALA A 164 -11.55 23.14 -47.23
C ALA A 164 -10.45 22.41 -46.45
N ALA A 165 -9.36 23.12 -46.10
CA ALA A 165 -8.28 22.58 -45.30
C ALA A 165 -8.72 22.25 -43.85
N ALA A 166 -9.43 23.17 -43.20
CA ALA A 166 -9.94 23.00 -41.84
C ALA A 166 -11.00 21.88 -41.73
N CYS A 167 -11.85 21.71 -42.75
CA CYS A 167 -12.86 20.65 -42.80
C CYS A 167 -12.33 19.30 -43.29
N GLY A 168 -11.03 19.16 -43.59
CA GLY A 168 -10.43 17.89 -43.98
C GLY A 168 -10.68 17.44 -45.43
N GLN A 169 -11.14 18.34 -46.32
CA GLN A 169 -11.56 18.02 -47.69
C GLN A 169 -10.38 18.00 -48.68
N THR A 170 -9.70 16.85 -48.79
CA THR A 170 -8.45 16.72 -49.57
C THR A 170 -8.62 17.03 -51.07
N THR A 171 -9.67 16.51 -51.69
CA THR A 171 -9.92 16.68 -53.14
C THR A 171 -10.30 18.11 -53.50
N ALA A 172 -11.02 18.80 -52.62
CA ALA A 172 -11.38 20.21 -52.81
C ALA A 172 -10.14 21.10 -52.72
N VAL A 173 -9.26 20.86 -51.72
CA VAL A 173 -7.98 21.57 -51.60
C VAL A 173 -7.12 21.36 -52.85
N GLN A 174 -6.98 20.12 -53.33
CA GLN A 174 -6.19 19.84 -54.53
C GLN A 174 -6.70 20.63 -55.75
N LYS A 175 -8.01 20.61 -55.99
CA LYS A 175 -8.63 21.32 -57.11
C LYS A 175 -8.47 22.84 -57.01
N LEU A 176 -8.55 23.40 -55.80
CA LEU A 176 -8.30 24.84 -55.57
C LEU A 176 -6.83 25.22 -55.76
N VAL A 177 -5.90 24.35 -55.39
CA VAL A 177 -4.45 24.54 -55.63
C VAL A 177 -4.14 24.46 -57.12
N GLU A 178 -4.67 23.47 -57.84
CA GLU A 178 -4.52 23.31 -59.30
C GLU A 178 -5.09 24.52 -60.06
N ALA A 179 -6.14 25.15 -59.53
CA ALA A 179 -6.75 26.36 -60.06
C ALA A 179 -5.97 27.65 -59.77
N GLY A 180 -4.89 27.62 -58.97
CA GLY A 180 -4.04 28.78 -58.70
C GLY A 180 -4.44 29.63 -57.49
N CYS A 181 -5.10 29.06 -56.48
CA CYS A 181 -5.44 29.78 -55.25
C CYS A 181 -4.18 30.27 -54.49
N PRO A 182 -4.09 31.54 -54.05
CA PRO A 182 -2.93 32.07 -53.35
C PRO A 182 -2.81 31.46 -51.95
N LEU A 183 -1.73 30.72 -51.72
CA LEU A 183 -1.46 30.03 -50.45
C LEU A 183 -0.92 30.97 -49.35
N SER A 184 -0.42 32.15 -49.71
CA SER A 184 0.21 33.13 -48.81
C SER A 184 -0.77 34.11 -48.17
N LYS A 185 -2.04 34.08 -48.56
CA LYS A 185 -3.04 34.96 -47.98
C LYS A 185 -3.35 34.51 -46.55
N LYS A 186 -3.36 35.47 -45.62
CA LYS A 186 -3.65 35.23 -44.21
C LYS A 186 -5.11 35.53 -43.88
N ASN A 187 -5.72 34.71 -43.02
CA ASN A 187 -7.06 34.95 -42.45
C ASN A 187 -7.00 36.04 -41.34
N GLN A 188 -8.13 36.32 -40.66
CA GLN A 188 -8.15 37.28 -39.54
C GLN A 188 -7.44 36.81 -38.27
N LYS A 189 -6.90 35.58 -38.24
CA LYS A 189 -6.00 35.09 -37.20
C LYS A 189 -4.52 35.24 -37.59
N GLY A 190 -4.24 35.69 -38.82
CA GLY A 190 -2.89 35.77 -39.36
C GLY A 190 -2.37 34.43 -39.92
N GLU A 191 -3.21 33.40 -39.95
CA GLU A 191 -2.86 32.06 -40.41
C GLU A 191 -2.87 31.99 -41.94
N ASN A 192 -1.82 31.43 -42.53
CA ASN A 192 -1.84 31.01 -43.93
C ASN A 192 -2.37 29.56 -44.05
N VAL A 193 -2.61 29.09 -45.28
CA VAL A 193 -3.18 27.76 -45.53
C VAL A 193 -2.40 26.60 -44.91
N LEU A 194 -1.08 26.74 -44.71
CA LEU A 194 -0.28 25.70 -44.07
C LEU A 194 -0.62 25.55 -42.59
N HIS A 195 -0.92 26.63 -41.86
CA HIS A 195 -1.35 26.57 -40.46
C HIS A 195 -2.62 25.72 -40.29
N SER A 196 -3.58 25.83 -41.21
CA SER A 196 -4.80 25.01 -41.19
C SER A 196 -4.55 23.58 -41.67
N SER A 197 -3.61 23.40 -42.61
CA SER A 197 -3.31 22.12 -43.26
C SER A 197 -2.47 21.15 -42.42
N VAL A 198 -1.68 21.64 -41.46
CA VAL A 198 -0.83 20.79 -40.61
C VAL A 198 -1.60 19.90 -39.62
N THR A 199 -2.94 19.96 -39.64
CA THR A 199 -3.84 19.05 -38.93
C THR A 199 -4.16 17.77 -39.74
N ASN A 200 -3.90 17.75 -41.07
CA ASN A 200 -4.25 16.61 -41.94
C ASN A 200 -3.13 16.28 -42.94
N TYR A 201 -2.52 15.10 -42.78
CA TYR A 201 -1.37 14.65 -43.58
C TYR A 201 -1.65 14.59 -45.09
N LYS A 202 -2.86 14.15 -45.49
CA LYS A 202 -3.21 14.01 -46.91
C LYS A 202 -3.28 15.38 -47.58
N ILE A 203 -3.88 16.36 -46.89
CA ILE A 203 -3.98 17.75 -47.38
C ILE A 203 -2.60 18.39 -47.46
N LEU A 204 -1.83 18.31 -46.38
CA LEU A 204 -0.47 18.84 -46.34
C LEU A 204 0.39 18.28 -47.48
N LYS A 205 0.37 16.95 -47.66
CA LYS A 205 1.12 16.29 -48.73
C LYS A 205 0.67 16.74 -50.12
N SER A 206 -0.63 16.92 -50.35
CA SER A 206 -1.16 17.41 -51.63
C SER A 206 -0.68 18.83 -51.94
N ILE A 207 -0.68 19.73 -50.95
CA ILE A 207 -0.17 21.11 -51.11
C ILE A 207 1.34 21.10 -51.38
N LEU A 208 2.11 20.30 -50.62
CA LEU A 208 3.57 20.24 -50.76
C LEU A 208 4.03 19.57 -52.07
N ASN A 209 3.30 18.55 -52.55
CA ASN A 209 3.57 17.90 -53.84
C ASN A 209 3.44 18.87 -55.03
N GLY A 210 2.61 19.91 -54.90
CA GLY A 210 2.47 20.99 -55.88
C GLY A 210 3.70 21.89 -56.01
N LYS A 211 4.75 21.70 -55.17
CA LYS A 211 5.99 22.50 -55.14
C LYS A 211 5.75 24.02 -55.22
N PRO A 212 5.02 24.61 -54.26
CA PRO A 212 4.74 26.04 -54.28
C PRO A 212 6.05 26.84 -54.22
N LYS A 213 6.16 27.88 -55.07
CA LYS A 213 7.38 28.69 -55.21
C LYS A 213 7.78 29.41 -53.90
N ASP A 214 6.80 29.76 -53.07
CA ASP A 214 6.99 30.53 -51.83
C ASP A 214 7.00 29.67 -50.55
N ILE A 215 7.25 28.36 -50.68
CA ILE A 215 7.14 27.40 -49.57
C ILE A 215 7.94 27.79 -48.32
N GLN A 216 9.11 28.41 -48.49
CA GLN A 216 9.95 28.84 -47.37
C GLN A 216 9.35 30.03 -46.60
N THR A 217 8.78 30.99 -47.32
CA THR A 217 8.06 32.12 -46.74
C THR A 217 6.80 31.64 -46.01
N LEU A 218 6.07 30.69 -46.60
CA LEU A 218 4.87 30.11 -46.00
C LEU A 218 5.16 29.35 -44.70
N LEU A 219 6.30 28.65 -44.62
CA LEU A 219 6.71 27.88 -43.43
C LEU A 219 7.26 28.76 -42.29
N THR A 220 7.70 29.97 -42.59
CA THR A 220 8.26 30.94 -41.62
C THR A 220 7.30 32.06 -41.26
N ASP A 221 6.17 32.12 -41.95
CA ASP A 221 5.10 33.07 -41.69
C ASP A 221 4.55 32.91 -40.28
N ASN A 222 4.39 34.05 -39.61
CA ASN A 222 3.77 34.13 -38.30
C ASN A 222 2.28 34.45 -38.41
N ASP A 223 1.47 33.79 -37.60
CA ASP A 223 0.13 34.24 -37.26
C ASP A 223 0.16 35.46 -36.31
N PHE A 224 -1.00 35.99 -35.94
CA PHE A 224 -1.06 37.16 -35.04
C PHE A 224 -0.60 36.86 -33.60
N GLU A 225 -0.54 35.59 -33.22
CA GLU A 225 0.04 35.14 -31.97
C GLU A 225 1.54 34.78 -32.11
N MET A 226 2.18 34.99 -33.27
CA MET A 226 3.56 34.61 -33.57
C MET A 226 3.84 33.10 -33.64
N TRP A 227 2.86 32.27 -33.98
CA TRP A 227 3.07 30.86 -34.33
C TRP A 227 3.37 30.71 -35.81
N THR A 228 4.22 29.75 -36.14
CA THR A 228 4.48 29.32 -37.53
C THR A 228 3.76 28.00 -37.80
N PRO A 229 3.64 27.56 -39.07
CA PRO A 229 3.08 26.24 -39.38
C PRO A 229 3.83 25.09 -38.71
N LEU A 230 5.14 25.25 -38.45
CA LEU A 230 5.91 24.28 -37.68
C LEU A 230 5.41 24.20 -36.24
N HIS A 231 5.16 25.33 -35.58
CA HIS A 231 4.60 25.31 -34.22
C HIS A 231 3.18 24.72 -34.21
N GLN A 232 2.36 25.04 -35.20
CA GLN A 232 1.01 24.48 -35.31
C GLN A 232 1.03 22.97 -35.63
N ALA A 233 2.03 22.48 -36.39
CA ALA A 233 2.24 21.06 -36.64
C ALA A 233 2.65 20.28 -35.38
N ILE A 234 3.42 20.92 -34.50
CA ILE A 234 3.81 20.35 -33.21
C ILE A 234 2.60 20.33 -32.27
N ARG A 235 1.74 21.36 -32.30
CA ARG A 235 0.50 21.46 -31.53
C ARG A 235 -0.62 20.53 -32.01
N SER A 236 -0.60 20.11 -33.28
CA SER A 236 -1.71 19.35 -33.89
C SER A 236 -1.72 17.85 -33.54
N HIS A 237 -0.79 17.34 -32.73
CA HIS A 237 -0.68 15.91 -32.38
C HIS A 237 -0.49 14.96 -33.58
N ARG A 238 0.09 15.43 -34.71
CA ARG A 238 0.21 14.63 -35.95
C ARG A 238 1.67 14.42 -36.37
N PRO A 239 2.32 13.29 -35.98
CA PRO A 239 3.73 13.04 -36.30
C PRO A 239 4.00 12.99 -37.82
N ASP A 240 3.06 12.45 -38.60
CA ASP A 240 3.18 12.36 -40.06
C ASP A 240 3.24 13.75 -40.72
N CYS A 241 2.48 14.72 -40.18
CA CYS A 241 2.49 16.10 -40.67
C CYS A 241 3.79 16.81 -40.26
N LEU A 242 4.19 16.63 -39.00
CA LEU A 242 5.42 17.19 -38.46
C LEU A 242 6.66 16.73 -39.23
N GLN A 243 6.74 15.43 -39.55
CA GLN A 243 7.86 14.88 -40.32
C GLN A 243 7.96 15.51 -41.72
N GLU A 244 6.82 15.69 -42.41
CA GLU A 244 6.82 16.27 -43.75
C GLU A 244 7.18 17.76 -43.74
N VAL A 245 6.77 18.49 -42.70
CA VAL A 245 7.20 19.89 -42.48
C VAL A 245 8.70 19.94 -42.18
N LEU A 246 9.20 19.14 -41.24
CA LEU A 246 10.63 19.11 -40.85
C LEU A 246 11.55 18.72 -42.01
N ARG A 247 11.09 17.89 -42.96
CA ARG A 247 11.86 17.52 -44.16
C ARG A 247 12.21 18.72 -45.04
N ILE A 248 11.39 19.78 -45.01
CA ILE A 248 11.45 20.91 -45.94
C ILE A 248 11.94 22.19 -45.24
N VAL A 249 11.77 22.29 -43.92
CA VAL A 249 12.25 23.42 -43.12
C VAL A 249 13.79 23.46 -43.10
N PRO A 250 14.43 24.58 -43.47
CA PRO A 250 15.88 24.75 -43.39
C PRO A 250 16.39 24.63 -41.95
N LYS A 251 17.53 23.94 -41.77
CA LYS A 251 18.14 23.71 -40.45
C LYS A 251 18.43 24.98 -39.64
N ASN A 252 18.62 26.12 -40.29
CA ASN A 252 18.97 27.40 -39.67
C ASN A 252 17.78 28.37 -39.55
N THR A 253 16.55 27.87 -39.66
CA THR A 253 15.35 28.71 -39.55
C THR A 253 15.25 29.32 -38.16
N GLN A 254 15.27 30.65 -38.08
CA GLN A 254 15.00 31.37 -36.83
C GLN A 254 13.49 31.37 -36.58
N LEU A 255 13.07 30.76 -35.48
CA LEU A 255 11.67 30.74 -35.07
C LEU A 255 11.38 31.95 -34.17
N SER A 256 10.19 32.53 -34.38
CA SER A 256 9.66 33.68 -33.65
C SER A 256 9.34 33.36 -32.18
N LYS A 257 8.96 32.11 -31.89
CA LYS A 257 8.77 31.53 -30.57
C LYS A 257 9.63 30.27 -30.41
N PRO A 258 9.97 29.86 -29.18
CA PRO A 258 10.58 28.57 -28.93
C PRO A 258 9.62 27.42 -29.27
N ILE A 259 10.14 26.36 -29.89
CA ILE A 259 9.39 25.13 -30.19
C ILE A 259 8.72 24.54 -28.94
N SER A 260 9.28 24.76 -27.76
CA SER A 260 8.74 24.29 -26.47
C SER A 260 7.31 24.74 -26.19
N PHE A 261 6.86 25.89 -26.71
CA PHE A 261 5.48 26.34 -26.55
C PHE A 261 4.47 25.47 -27.29
N ALA A 262 4.89 24.74 -28.32
CA ALA A 262 4.02 23.90 -29.13
C ALA A 262 3.91 22.44 -28.64
N PHE A 263 4.78 22.02 -27.72
CA PHE A 263 4.96 20.61 -27.33
C PHE A 263 3.92 20.07 -26.34
N ASP A 264 3.03 20.91 -25.80
CA ASP A 264 1.90 20.45 -24.97
C ASP A 264 0.95 19.51 -25.74
N GLY A 265 1.11 19.41 -27.07
CA GLY A 265 0.19 18.73 -27.96
C GLY A 265 0.77 17.60 -28.84
N LEU A 266 1.68 16.74 -28.37
CA LEU A 266 2.27 15.65 -29.22
C LEU A 266 2.04 14.22 -28.73
N LEU A 267 1.18 14.02 -27.73
CA LEU A 267 0.94 12.71 -27.16
C LEU A 267 -0.21 12.01 -27.89
N PHE A 268 0.15 11.12 -28.83
CA PHE A 268 -0.49 9.84 -29.20
C PHE A 268 -0.09 9.47 -30.63
N ASN A 269 1.01 8.72 -30.79
CA ASN A 269 1.18 7.58 -31.71
C ASN A 269 2.66 7.20 -31.79
N GLY A 270 2.96 5.96 -31.44
CA GLY A 270 4.31 5.40 -31.34
C GLY A 270 5.02 5.18 -32.68
N THR A 271 5.34 6.25 -33.41
CA THR A 271 6.26 6.15 -34.56
C THR A 271 7.65 6.62 -34.17
N ASP A 272 8.61 5.70 -34.30
CA ASP A 272 10.05 5.91 -34.13
C ASP A 272 10.54 6.98 -35.12
N THR A 273 10.71 8.22 -34.64
CA THR A 273 11.23 9.35 -35.41
C THR A 273 12.60 9.83 -34.89
N SER A 274 13.34 8.93 -34.22
CA SER A 274 14.56 9.19 -33.45
C SER A 274 15.80 9.68 -34.22
N ARG A 275 15.73 9.99 -35.53
CA ARG A 275 16.92 10.31 -36.34
C ARG A 275 17.13 11.77 -36.77
N GLN A 276 16.25 12.73 -36.44
CA GLN A 276 16.38 14.11 -36.99
C GLN A 276 16.30 15.27 -35.97
N TRP A 277 16.29 14.98 -34.67
CA TRP A 277 16.19 15.99 -33.60
C TRP A 277 17.48 16.61 -33.00
N PRO A 278 18.74 16.12 -33.23
CA PRO A 278 19.92 16.57 -32.48
C PRO A 278 20.21 18.09 -32.52
N ASP A 279 20.03 18.74 -33.68
CA ASP A 279 20.41 20.15 -33.87
C ASP A 279 19.49 21.16 -33.11
N TYR A 280 18.39 20.70 -32.50
CA TYR A 280 17.42 21.57 -31.81
C TYR A 280 17.59 21.62 -30.28
N LEU A 281 18.26 20.64 -29.66
CA LEU A 281 18.44 20.57 -28.21
C LEU A 281 19.37 21.69 -27.68
N SER A 282 20.39 22.06 -28.46
CA SER A 282 21.37 23.08 -28.10
C SER A 282 20.95 24.51 -28.47
N LYS A 283 19.85 24.71 -29.21
CA LYS A 283 19.38 26.04 -29.59
C LYS A 283 18.67 26.72 -28.43
N THR A 284 19.08 27.96 -28.15
CA THR A 284 18.50 28.79 -27.08
C THR A 284 17.55 29.83 -27.65
N ASP A 285 16.57 30.21 -26.84
CA ASP A 285 15.72 31.37 -27.11
C ASP A 285 16.44 32.70 -26.80
N LYS A 286 15.73 33.81 -26.94
CA LYS A 286 16.26 35.16 -26.65
C LYS A 286 16.68 35.35 -25.18
N ASN A 287 16.27 34.47 -24.28
CA ASN A 287 16.57 34.49 -22.86
C ASN A 287 17.62 33.41 -22.47
N GLY A 288 18.33 32.84 -23.45
CA GLY A 288 19.31 31.77 -23.22
C GLY A 288 18.72 30.39 -22.88
N SER A 289 17.39 30.22 -22.95
CA SER A 289 16.72 28.98 -22.55
C SER A 289 16.63 27.96 -23.70
N CYS A 290 17.13 26.74 -23.48
CA CYS A 290 16.91 25.59 -24.38
C CYS A 290 15.60 24.85 -24.08
N ILE A 291 15.23 23.87 -24.92
CA ILE A 291 13.97 23.11 -24.80
C ILE A 291 13.77 22.44 -23.42
N LEU A 292 14.85 21.96 -22.79
CA LEU A 292 14.80 21.32 -21.48
C LEU A 292 14.47 22.28 -20.34
N HIS A 293 14.64 23.60 -20.54
CA HIS A 293 14.26 24.61 -19.55
C HIS A 293 12.74 24.72 -19.40
N PHE A 294 11.95 24.26 -20.37
CA PHE A 294 10.49 24.34 -20.37
C PHE A 294 9.86 23.05 -19.85
N ARG A 295 8.55 23.06 -19.55
CA ARG A 295 7.83 21.85 -19.15
C ARG A 295 7.73 20.93 -20.36
N LEU A 296 8.17 19.69 -20.22
CA LEU A 296 8.07 18.67 -21.26
C LEU A 296 7.33 17.45 -20.70
N ASP A 297 6.63 16.75 -21.59
CA ASP A 297 6.17 15.40 -21.27
C ASP A 297 7.38 14.46 -21.06
N ASN A 298 7.27 13.55 -20.10
CA ASN A 298 8.36 12.62 -19.73
C ASN A 298 8.78 11.74 -20.91
N GLN A 299 7.84 11.30 -21.75
CA GLN A 299 8.16 10.46 -22.90
C GLN A 299 9.00 11.23 -23.92
N VAL A 300 8.63 12.47 -24.21
CA VAL A 300 9.37 13.34 -25.13
C VAL A 300 10.76 13.61 -24.57
N MET A 301 10.84 13.94 -23.29
CA MET A 301 12.11 14.20 -22.62
C MET A 301 13.04 12.98 -22.64
N ASN A 302 12.53 11.79 -22.34
CA ASN A 302 13.33 10.57 -22.36
C ASN A 302 13.76 10.17 -23.77
N GLN A 303 12.93 10.39 -24.80
CA GLN A 303 13.35 10.20 -26.19
C GLN A 303 14.44 11.19 -26.60
N LEU A 304 14.32 12.46 -26.20
CA LEU A 304 15.34 13.48 -26.45
C LEU A 304 16.65 13.16 -25.73
N LEU A 305 16.59 12.66 -24.50
CA LEU A 305 17.76 12.41 -23.66
C LEU A 305 18.39 11.02 -23.88
N PHE A 306 17.66 10.02 -24.37
CA PHE A 306 18.22 8.67 -24.57
C PHE A 306 18.99 8.50 -25.87
N HIS A 307 18.58 9.20 -26.93
CA HIS A 307 19.12 9.00 -28.28
C HIS A 307 20.27 9.95 -28.65
N ASP A 308 20.48 11.01 -27.87
CA ASP A 308 21.45 12.05 -28.20
C ASP A 308 22.74 11.88 -27.39
N GLY A 309 23.86 11.63 -28.07
CA GLY A 309 25.19 11.57 -27.44
C GLY A 309 25.68 12.92 -26.90
N HIS A 310 24.87 13.98 -27.00
CA HIS A 310 25.16 15.36 -26.59
C HIS A 310 24.38 15.84 -25.35
N VAL A 311 23.76 14.93 -24.60
CA VAL A 311 23.01 15.26 -23.37
C VAL A 311 23.84 16.04 -22.36
N ASP A 312 25.11 15.67 -22.19
CA ASP A 312 26.01 16.29 -21.21
C ASP A 312 26.23 17.80 -21.50
N ASP A 313 26.18 18.21 -22.77
CA ASP A 313 26.39 19.60 -23.19
C ASP A 313 25.16 20.50 -22.93
N VAL A 314 23.96 19.92 -22.82
CA VAL A 314 22.68 20.65 -22.76
C VAL A 314 22.01 20.54 -21.39
N ILE A 315 22.18 19.43 -20.67
CA ILE A 315 21.48 19.12 -19.41
C ILE A 315 21.75 20.14 -18.30
N ASN A 316 22.91 20.81 -18.35
CA ASN A 316 23.36 21.82 -17.39
C ASN A 316 23.48 23.23 -17.99
N LEU A 317 22.98 23.45 -19.21
CA LEU A 317 23.01 24.76 -19.86
C LEU A 317 22.25 25.79 -18.99
N LYS A 318 22.78 27.00 -18.85
CA LYS A 318 22.15 28.06 -18.03
C LYS A 318 21.44 29.07 -18.90
N ASP A 319 20.21 29.44 -18.52
CA ASP A 319 19.52 30.59 -19.07
C ASP A 319 20.12 31.92 -18.59
N ASP A 320 19.61 33.05 -19.09
CA ASP A 320 20.12 34.39 -18.74
C ASP A 320 20.01 34.74 -17.25
N ASN A 321 19.17 34.02 -16.49
CA ASN A 321 19.07 34.15 -15.03
C ASN A 321 19.99 33.16 -14.29
N GLY A 322 20.84 32.45 -15.02
CA GLY A 322 21.73 31.41 -14.52
C GLY A 322 21.03 30.09 -14.17
N ASN A 323 19.71 29.93 -14.44
CA ASN A 323 19.00 28.70 -14.08
C ASN A 323 19.30 27.60 -15.08
N THR A 324 19.60 26.40 -14.59
CA THR A 324 19.65 25.18 -15.41
C THR A 324 18.24 24.62 -15.66
N PRO A 325 18.06 23.65 -16.58
CA PRO A 325 16.80 22.92 -16.74
C PRO A 325 16.25 22.36 -15.41
N LEU A 326 17.13 21.83 -14.56
CA LEU A 326 16.75 21.31 -13.25
C LEU A 326 16.20 22.41 -12.35
N HIS A 327 16.82 23.60 -12.29
CA HIS A 327 16.30 24.72 -11.50
C HIS A 327 14.88 25.11 -11.91
N ARG A 328 14.61 25.17 -13.23
CA ARG A 328 13.29 25.50 -13.77
C ARG A 328 12.26 24.40 -13.50
N ALA A 329 12.64 23.13 -13.60
CA ALA A 329 11.78 22.01 -13.25
C ALA A 329 11.39 22.04 -11.76
N VAL A 330 12.36 22.30 -10.88
CA VAL A 330 12.14 22.44 -9.44
C VAL A 330 11.27 23.65 -9.11
N GLU A 331 11.52 24.80 -9.72
CA GLU A 331 10.72 26.03 -9.50
C GLU A 331 9.23 25.82 -9.81
N ARG A 332 8.92 24.98 -10.80
CA ARG A 332 7.54 24.64 -11.22
C ARG A 332 6.90 23.52 -10.40
N GLY A 333 7.64 22.84 -9.54
CA GLY A 333 7.15 21.64 -8.85
C GLY A 333 7.01 20.40 -9.74
N ALA A 334 7.72 20.33 -10.88
CA ALA A 334 7.63 19.23 -11.83
C ALA A 334 8.55 18.04 -11.42
N LEU A 335 8.08 17.19 -10.51
CA LEU A 335 8.86 16.07 -9.95
C LEU A 335 9.43 15.13 -11.02
N SER A 336 8.59 14.63 -11.94
CA SER A 336 9.06 13.65 -12.94
C SER A 336 10.12 14.22 -13.87
N GLN A 337 9.95 15.47 -14.30
CA GLN A 337 10.98 16.16 -15.08
C GLN A 337 12.27 16.33 -14.30
N ALA A 338 12.19 16.70 -13.02
CA ALA A 338 13.38 16.78 -12.18
C ALA A 338 14.09 15.42 -12.05
N VAL A 339 13.34 14.34 -11.80
CA VAL A 339 13.89 12.97 -11.66
C VAL A 339 14.52 12.49 -12.96
N ALA A 340 13.88 12.73 -14.11
CA ALA A 340 14.44 12.41 -15.43
C ALA A 340 15.73 13.19 -15.69
N LEU A 341 15.74 14.52 -15.49
CA LEU A 341 16.97 15.32 -15.67
C LEU A 341 18.12 14.80 -14.79
N ILE A 342 17.84 14.42 -13.53
CA ILE A 342 18.83 13.85 -12.61
C ILE A 342 19.33 12.47 -13.07
N SER A 343 18.46 11.62 -13.62
CA SER A 343 18.83 10.29 -14.11
C SER A 343 19.73 10.33 -15.35
N TYR A 344 19.69 11.43 -16.10
CA TYR A 344 20.57 11.74 -17.23
C TYR A 344 21.78 12.61 -16.87
N GLY A 345 22.01 12.91 -15.59
CA GLY A 345 23.24 13.56 -15.14
C GLY A 345 23.15 15.06 -14.87
N ALA A 346 21.95 15.63 -14.72
CA ALA A 346 21.81 17.02 -14.25
C ALA A 346 22.54 17.23 -12.92
N SER A 347 23.34 18.29 -12.84
CA SER A 347 24.12 18.63 -11.65
C SER A 347 23.21 19.16 -10.55
N LEU A 348 23.31 18.55 -9.37
CA LEU A 348 22.56 18.93 -8.18
C LEU A 348 23.14 20.17 -7.48
N GLU A 349 24.41 20.47 -7.76
CA GLU A 349 25.23 21.46 -7.04
C GLU A 349 25.46 22.75 -7.83
N GLU A 350 24.96 22.82 -9.08
CA GLU A 350 24.99 24.07 -9.84
C GLU A 350 24.16 25.14 -9.13
N THR A 351 24.65 26.38 -9.16
CA THR A 351 23.93 27.54 -8.63
C THR A 351 23.45 28.44 -9.75
N ASN A 352 22.27 29.02 -9.56
CA ASN A 352 21.73 30.03 -10.45
C ASN A 352 22.32 31.43 -10.20
N GLY A 353 21.86 32.43 -10.96
CA GLY A 353 22.33 33.83 -10.82
C GLY A 353 22.09 34.46 -9.44
N SER A 354 21.29 33.82 -8.58
CA SER A 354 21.06 34.22 -7.18
C SER A 354 21.88 33.40 -6.16
N GLY A 355 22.79 32.53 -6.61
CA GLY A 355 23.60 31.66 -5.76
C GLY A 355 22.83 30.48 -5.15
N LYS A 356 21.64 30.16 -5.67
CA LYS A 356 20.80 29.07 -5.13
C LYS A 356 20.96 27.79 -5.95
N THR A 357 21.10 26.66 -5.27
CA THR A 357 21.04 25.33 -5.87
C THR A 357 19.58 24.90 -6.09
N ALA A 358 19.38 23.82 -6.86
CA ALA A 358 18.08 23.20 -7.03
C ALA A 358 17.43 22.83 -5.68
N LEU A 359 18.21 22.33 -4.70
CA LEU A 359 17.69 22.02 -3.36
C LEU A 359 17.19 23.26 -2.61
N ASN A 360 17.91 24.38 -2.71
CA ASN A 360 17.50 25.65 -2.08
C ASN A 360 16.15 26.13 -2.66
N ILE A 361 15.98 26.07 -3.99
CA ILE A 361 14.72 26.45 -4.64
C ILE A 361 13.58 25.53 -4.18
N ALA A 362 13.81 24.21 -4.12
CA ALA A 362 12.78 23.25 -3.70
C ALA A 362 12.28 23.54 -2.26
N ILE A 363 13.18 23.90 -1.36
CA ILE A 363 12.88 24.24 0.04
C ILE A 363 12.08 25.55 0.11
N GLU A 364 12.52 26.59 -0.59
CA GLU A 364 11.84 27.89 -0.61
C GLU A 364 10.42 27.81 -1.18
N LYS A 365 10.24 27.03 -2.24
CA LYS A 365 8.94 26.84 -2.91
C LYS A 365 8.03 25.84 -2.19
N GLY A 366 8.56 25.08 -1.22
CA GLY A 366 7.78 24.16 -0.41
C GLY A 366 7.49 22.81 -1.08
N HIS A 367 8.28 22.39 -2.07
CA HIS A 367 8.07 21.17 -2.84
C HIS A 367 8.71 19.94 -2.17
N LEU A 368 8.01 19.37 -1.17
CA LEU A 368 8.51 18.27 -0.34
C LEU A 368 9.02 17.06 -1.15
N ASP A 369 8.27 16.63 -2.17
CA ASP A 369 8.62 15.42 -2.92
C ASP A 369 9.90 15.62 -3.75
N ILE A 370 10.12 16.84 -4.26
CA ILE A 370 11.36 17.21 -4.95
C ILE A 370 12.51 17.34 -3.95
N VAL A 371 12.29 17.90 -2.76
CA VAL A 371 13.31 17.94 -1.69
C VAL A 371 13.77 16.52 -1.36
N LYS A 372 12.84 15.57 -1.17
CA LYS A 372 13.17 14.16 -0.93
C LYS A 372 13.98 13.58 -2.09
N ALA A 373 13.53 13.79 -3.33
CA ALA A 373 14.21 13.28 -4.51
C ALA A 373 15.66 13.77 -4.58
N LEU A 374 15.89 15.09 -4.51
CA LEU A 374 17.23 15.69 -4.54
C LEU A 374 18.13 15.12 -3.45
N ILE A 375 17.62 14.98 -2.22
CA ILE A 375 18.36 14.39 -1.10
C ILE A 375 18.71 12.91 -1.34
N LEU A 376 17.78 12.13 -1.90
CA LEU A 376 17.98 10.71 -2.18
C LEU A 376 19.05 10.50 -3.26
N PHE A 377 19.05 11.35 -4.29
CA PHE A 377 20.08 11.41 -5.34
C PHE A 377 21.40 12.06 -4.90
N GLY A 378 21.51 12.50 -3.63
CA GLY A 378 22.78 12.90 -3.04
C GLY A 378 23.10 14.39 -3.09
N ALA A 379 22.10 15.27 -3.29
CA ALA A 379 22.29 16.71 -3.15
C ALA A 379 22.84 17.07 -1.76
N LYS A 380 23.83 17.95 -1.69
CA LYS A 380 24.42 18.37 -0.42
C LYS A 380 23.39 19.14 0.41
N CYS A 381 23.17 18.65 1.62
CA CYS A 381 22.27 19.24 2.58
C CYS A 381 23.01 19.40 3.91
N ASP A 382 23.17 20.64 4.37
CA ASP A 382 23.81 21.00 5.63
C ASP A 382 22.85 21.77 6.55
N GLU A 383 23.32 22.14 7.74
CA GLU A 383 22.52 22.88 8.71
C GLU A 383 22.11 24.29 8.22
N SER A 384 22.89 24.89 7.32
CA SER A 384 22.58 26.20 6.75
C SER A 384 21.38 26.10 5.80
N VAL A 385 21.36 25.07 4.95
CA VAL A 385 20.24 24.74 4.07
C VAL A 385 19.00 24.36 4.90
N ALA A 386 19.17 23.65 6.01
CA ALA A 386 18.08 23.31 6.93
C ALA A 386 17.44 24.54 7.59
N SER A 387 18.24 25.57 7.92
CA SER A 387 17.74 26.80 8.56
C SER A 387 16.79 27.62 7.66
N ASN A 388 16.90 27.45 6.33
CA ASN A 388 16.05 28.11 5.35
C ASN A 388 14.67 27.44 5.18
N ALA A 389 14.46 26.24 5.75
CA ALA A 389 13.22 25.49 5.64
C ALA A 389 12.12 26.05 6.58
N ARG A 390 11.33 27.01 6.09
CA ARG A 390 10.17 27.56 6.84
C ARG A 390 9.02 26.57 6.97
N ASN A 391 8.92 25.58 6.07
CA ASN A 391 7.89 24.55 6.12
C ASN A 391 8.32 23.43 7.10
N LYS A 392 7.52 23.23 8.16
CA LYS A 392 7.80 22.25 9.22
C LYS A 392 7.99 20.82 8.71
N VAL A 393 7.27 20.40 7.67
CA VAL A 393 7.37 19.04 7.11
C VAL A 393 8.68 18.84 6.36
N ILE A 394 9.13 19.88 5.65
CA ILE A 394 10.42 19.88 4.94
C ILE A 394 11.57 19.91 5.94
N ALA A 395 11.48 20.75 6.97
CA ALA A 395 12.46 20.80 8.04
C ALA A 395 12.63 19.43 8.73
N GLU A 396 11.53 18.71 8.98
CA GLU A 396 11.56 17.36 9.54
C GLU A 396 12.25 16.36 8.60
N ALA A 397 11.94 16.39 7.30
CA ALA A 397 12.57 15.50 6.32
C ALA A 397 14.09 15.74 6.22
N ILE A 398 14.51 17.01 6.23
CA ILE A 398 15.92 17.39 6.26
C ILE A 398 16.57 16.96 7.58
N HIS A 399 15.90 17.15 8.71
CA HIS A 399 16.42 16.76 10.02
C HIS A 399 16.66 15.24 10.11
N VAL A 400 15.73 14.43 9.61
CA VAL A 400 15.90 12.96 9.50
C VAL A 400 17.12 12.60 8.66
N HIS A 401 17.38 13.32 7.57
CA HIS A 401 18.57 13.11 6.75
C HIS A 401 19.86 13.52 7.49
N LEU A 402 19.86 14.66 8.19
CA LEU A 402 21.04 15.17 8.91
C LEU A 402 21.41 14.33 10.14
N ILE A 403 20.43 13.85 10.92
CA ILE A 403 20.70 12.91 12.05
C ILE A 403 21.40 11.66 11.53
N ALA A 404 20.91 11.13 10.41
CA ALA A 404 21.44 9.92 9.80
C ALA A 404 22.92 10.04 9.37
N LEU A 405 23.42 11.26 9.17
CA LEU A 405 24.82 11.54 8.83
C LEU A 405 25.71 11.79 10.08
N LYS A 406 25.15 12.21 11.22
CA LYS A 406 25.90 12.59 12.43
C LYS A 406 26.23 11.42 13.37
N GLU A 407 25.46 10.34 13.35
CA GLU A 407 25.62 9.20 14.28
C GLU A 407 26.72 8.19 13.87
N ASN A 408 27.92 8.66 13.52
CA ASN A 408 29.08 7.79 13.33
C ASN A 408 29.92 7.72 14.63
N ARG A 409 29.29 7.36 15.77
CA ARG A 409 30.01 7.16 17.04
C ARG A 409 30.56 5.74 17.11
N SER A 410 31.82 5.64 17.55
CA SER A 410 32.49 4.41 17.95
C SER A 410 31.57 3.50 18.75
N VAL A 411 31.51 2.22 18.34
CA VAL A 411 30.76 1.16 19.03
C VAL A 411 31.25 1.07 20.47
N GLN A 412 30.51 1.68 21.40
CA GLN A 412 30.63 1.41 22.83
C GLN A 412 29.48 0.50 23.23
N ASN A 413 29.87 -0.67 23.76
CA ASN A 413 29.07 -1.65 24.50
C ASN A 413 27.77 -2.11 23.83
N ILE A 414 27.87 -3.21 23.06
CA ILE A 414 26.73 -3.99 22.59
C ILE A 414 26.79 -5.36 23.28
N GLU A 415 26.02 -5.53 24.34
CA GLU A 415 25.78 -6.85 24.96
C GLU A 415 24.33 -7.27 24.72
N GLY A 416 24.12 -8.57 24.42
CA GLY A 416 22.80 -9.21 24.56
C GLY A 416 21.94 -9.44 23.31
N ASP A 417 22.50 -9.88 22.16
CA ASP A 417 21.68 -10.35 21.02
C ASP A 417 22.26 -11.63 20.38
N VAL A 418 21.43 -12.49 19.79
CA VAL A 418 21.90 -13.71 19.09
C VAL A 418 22.80 -13.36 17.89
N ASN A 419 22.58 -12.19 17.26
CA ASN A 419 23.50 -11.61 16.28
C ASN A 419 24.87 -11.27 16.87
N ASN A 420 24.99 -10.97 18.17
CA ASN A 420 26.29 -10.80 18.82
C ASN A 420 27.06 -12.12 18.89
N PHE A 421 26.40 -13.27 19.02
CA PHE A 421 27.11 -14.56 19.01
C PHE A 421 27.67 -14.89 17.62
N MET A 422 26.87 -14.70 16.56
CA MET A 422 27.33 -14.88 15.17
C MET A 422 28.40 -13.85 14.79
N TRP A 423 28.24 -12.60 15.23
CA TRP A 423 29.24 -11.54 15.09
C TRP A 423 30.56 -11.89 15.80
N MET A 424 30.49 -12.33 17.05
CA MET A 424 31.66 -12.75 17.83
C MET A 424 32.31 -14.01 17.25
N SER A 425 31.54 -14.94 16.71
CA SER A 425 32.04 -16.10 15.97
C SER A 425 32.80 -15.65 14.71
N ALA A 426 32.20 -14.79 13.89
CA ALA A 426 32.83 -14.23 12.68
C ALA A 426 34.09 -13.40 13.00
N LEU A 427 34.08 -12.63 14.09
CA LEU A 427 35.25 -11.88 14.58
C LEU A 427 36.36 -12.79 15.12
N ASN A 428 36.01 -13.81 15.91
CA ASN A 428 36.98 -14.80 16.38
C ASN A 428 37.61 -15.55 15.20
N GLN A 429 36.84 -15.80 14.15
CA GLN A 429 37.30 -16.39 12.90
C GLN A 429 38.19 -15.46 12.05
N LEU A 430 38.06 -14.13 12.15
CA LEU A 430 39.00 -13.19 11.54
C LEU A 430 40.32 -13.10 12.32
N ARG A 431 40.27 -13.38 13.65
CA ARG A 431 41.44 -13.38 14.54
C ARG A 431 42.26 -14.67 14.45
N THR A 432 41.64 -15.79 14.07
CA THR A 432 42.37 -17.03 13.81
C THR A 432 43.11 -16.89 12.49
N ASN A 433 44.44 -16.99 12.55
CA ASN A 433 45.34 -16.81 11.42
C ASN A 433 45.18 -18.00 10.44
N THR A 434 44.12 -17.99 9.63
CA THR A 434 43.83 -19.05 8.66
C THR A 434 44.50 -18.73 7.32
N SER A 435 45.22 -19.70 6.75
CA SER A 435 45.82 -19.66 5.40
C SER A 435 44.79 -19.62 4.25
N GLN A 436 43.51 -19.39 4.54
CA GLN A 436 42.38 -19.40 3.60
C GLN A 436 42.00 -17.99 3.16
N SER A 437 41.67 -17.81 1.87
CA SER A 437 41.21 -16.53 1.34
C SER A 437 39.75 -16.24 1.72
N VAL A 438 39.49 -15.09 2.33
CA VAL A 438 38.15 -14.67 2.75
C VAL A 438 37.41 -13.99 1.60
N ILE A 439 36.15 -14.37 1.37
CA ILE A 439 35.27 -13.78 0.36
C ILE A 439 33.96 -13.30 1.00
N ASN A 440 33.46 -12.16 0.53
CA ASN A 440 32.17 -11.60 0.94
C ASN A 440 31.17 -11.71 -0.19
N LEU A 441 29.94 -12.09 0.17
CA LEU A 441 28.87 -12.41 -0.77
C LEU A 441 27.80 -11.31 -0.74
N LEU A 442 27.37 -10.88 -1.94
CA LEU A 442 26.23 -9.97 -2.13
C LEU A 442 25.14 -10.70 -2.91
N SER A 443 23.92 -10.75 -2.38
CA SER A 443 22.78 -11.40 -3.00
C SER A 443 21.63 -10.40 -3.15
N LEU A 444 21.16 -10.24 -4.39
CA LEU A 444 20.17 -9.26 -4.79
C LEU A 444 18.93 -9.96 -5.35
N ASP A 445 17.79 -9.76 -4.70
CA ASP A 445 16.53 -10.42 -5.09
C ASP A 445 15.93 -9.86 -6.38
N GLY A 446 15.04 -10.63 -6.99
CA GLY A 446 14.15 -10.14 -8.05
C GLY A 446 12.95 -9.35 -7.51
N GLY A 447 12.24 -8.65 -8.40
CA GLY A 447 11.08 -7.84 -7.99
C GLY A 447 10.72 -6.65 -8.89
N GLY A 448 11.00 -6.69 -10.20
CA GLY A 448 10.68 -5.59 -11.12
C GLY A 448 11.25 -4.25 -10.67
N ILE A 449 10.54 -3.14 -10.92
CA ILE A 449 10.97 -1.77 -10.60
C ILE A 449 11.29 -1.55 -9.11
N ARG A 450 10.83 -2.44 -8.22
CA ARG A 450 11.18 -2.37 -6.80
C ARG A 450 12.69 -2.60 -6.53
N GLY A 451 13.47 -2.93 -7.55
CA GLY A 451 14.94 -2.88 -7.53
C GLY A 451 15.52 -1.58 -6.96
N ILE A 452 14.78 -0.45 -7.00
CA ILE A 452 15.19 0.79 -6.33
C ILE A 452 15.44 0.60 -4.81
N VAL A 453 14.74 -0.33 -4.16
CA VAL A 453 14.94 -0.64 -2.74
C VAL A 453 16.35 -1.20 -2.53
N LEU A 454 16.81 -2.08 -3.42
CA LEU A 454 18.15 -2.66 -3.36
C LEU A 454 19.21 -1.56 -3.47
N LEU A 455 19.04 -0.68 -4.45
CA LEU A 455 19.94 0.43 -4.72
C LEU A 455 19.94 1.44 -3.58
N GLN A 456 18.78 1.72 -2.99
CA GLN A 456 18.67 2.62 -1.85
C GLN A 456 19.35 2.03 -0.60
N VAL A 457 19.20 0.73 -0.31
CA VAL A 457 19.94 0.07 0.77
C VAL A 457 21.44 0.20 0.56
N LEU A 458 21.94 -0.14 -0.64
CA LEU A 458 23.36 -0.01 -0.98
C LEU A 458 23.85 1.45 -0.88
N SER A 459 23.01 2.41 -1.26
CA SER A 459 23.32 3.85 -1.19
C SER A 459 23.43 4.31 0.26
N GLU A 460 22.53 3.87 1.15
CA GLU A 460 22.61 4.16 2.58
C GLU A 460 23.83 3.54 3.25
N LEU A 461 24.27 2.35 2.80
CA LEU A 461 25.51 1.71 3.27
C LEU A 461 26.74 2.48 2.77
N GLN A 462 26.79 2.84 1.48
CA GLN A 462 27.89 3.62 0.89
C GLN A 462 28.06 4.97 1.59
N ARG A 463 26.97 5.71 1.82
CA ARG A 463 27.01 7.03 2.48
C ARG A 463 27.60 6.98 3.90
N ARG A 464 27.50 5.84 4.58
CA ARG A 464 27.98 5.64 5.97
C ARG A 464 29.37 5.04 6.06
N TYR A 465 29.80 4.30 5.06
CA TYR A 465 31.09 3.61 5.09
C TYR A 465 32.27 4.58 4.97
N SER A 466 32.47 5.12 3.78
CA SER A 466 33.50 6.14 3.49
C SER A 466 33.15 6.82 2.17
N LYS A 467 33.49 8.10 2.03
CA LYS A 467 33.34 8.82 0.75
C LYS A 467 34.42 8.41 -0.26
N ASP A 468 35.57 7.94 0.22
CA ASP A 468 36.75 7.66 -0.60
C ASP A 468 36.85 6.19 -1.05
N ILE A 469 36.04 5.31 -0.45
CA ILE A 469 36.08 3.88 -0.73
C ILE A 469 34.68 3.40 -1.11
N ASP A 470 34.58 2.82 -2.30
CA ASP A 470 33.39 2.11 -2.75
C ASP A 470 33.18 0.84 -1.92
N ILE A 471 32.05 0.76 -1.21
CA ILE A 471 31.65 -0.39 -0.40
C ILE A 471 31.49 -1.64 -1.28
N LEU A 472 31.09 -1.48 -2.54
CA LEU A 472 30.88 -2.59 -3.45
C LEU A 472 32.19 -3.32 -3.75
N SER A 473 33.34 -2.64 -3.67
CA SER A 473 34.66 -3.26 -3.82
C SER A 473 34.93 -4.39 -2.80
N LYS A 474 34.19 -4.41 -1.68
CA LYS A 474 34.34 -5.42 -0.62
C LYS A 474 33.61 -6.72 -0.89
N PHE A 475 32.66 -6.73 -1.83
CA PHE A 475 31.92 -7.92 -2.22
C PHE A 475 32.60 -8.59 -3.41
N HIS A 476 32.96 -9.86 -3.25
CA HIS A 476 33.77 -10.60 -4.21
C HIS A 476 32.89 -11.45 -5.13
N TRP A 477 31.80 -11.99 -4.59
CA TRP A 477 30.84 -12.78 -5.34
C TRP A 477 29.48 -12.12 -5.22
N ILE A 478 28.82 -11.94 -6.37
CA ILE A 478 27.57 -11.22 -6.49
C ILE A 478 26.57 -12.11 -7.21
N ALA A 479 25.39 -12.28 -6.63
CA ALA A 479 24.29 -12.98 -7.25
C ALA A 479 23.06 -12.09 -7.41
N GLY A 480 22.34 -12.28 -8.51
CA GLY A 480 21.12 -11.53 -8.79
C GLY A 480 20.07 -12.34 -9.52
N THR A 481 18.80 -12.05 -9.22
CA THR A 481 17.63 -12.59 -9.92
C THR A 481 16.81 -11.45 -10.52
N SER A 482 16.30 -11.58 -11.75
CA SER A 482 15.44 -10.57 -12.39
C SER A 482 16.07 -9.17 -12.36
N THR A 483 15.43 -8.18 -11.75
CA THR A 483 16.04 -6.86 -11.53
C THR A 483 17.37 -6.91 -10.77
N GLY A 484 17.51 -7.81 -9.80
CA GLY A 484 18.74 -8.01 -9.04
C GLY A 484 19.87 -8.49 -9.95
N ALA A 485 19.56 -9.22 -11.04
CA ALA A 485 20.54 -9.62 -12.04
C ALA A 485 21.07 -8.43 -12.85
N ILE A 486 20.17 -7.52 -13.28
CA ILE A 486 20.56 -6.28 -13.98
C ILE A 486 21.52 -5.46 -13.10
N ILE A 487 21.16 -5.27 -11.82
CA ILE A 487 21.98 -4.53 -10.85
C ILE A 487 23.30 -5.27 -10.57
N ALA A 488 23.26 -6.60 -10.40
CA ALA A 488 24.46 -7.41 -10.15
C ALA A 488 25.45 -7.35 -11.32
N ILE A 489 24.96 -7.40 -12.56
CA ILE A 489 25.78 -7.24 -13.77
C ILE A 489 26.40 -5.84 -13.82
N ALA A 490 25.61 -4.78 -13.56
CA ALA A 490 26.12 -3.41 -13.52
C ALA A 490 27.25 -3.23 -12.48
N ILE A 491 27.04 -3.72 -11.26
CA ILE A 491 28.05 -3.69 -10.18
C ILE A 491 29.28 -4.51 -10.57
N ALA A 492 29.10 -5.70 -11.15
CA ALA A 492 30.20 -6.54 -11.63
C ALA A 492 30.96 -5.89 -12.78
N ASN A 493 30.32 -5.03 -13.59
CA ASN A 493 30.97 -4.27 -14.67
C ASN A 493 31.74 -3.04 -14.16
N GLY A 494 31.65 -2.74 -12.86
CA GLY A 494 32.36 -1.64 -12.20
C GLY A 494 31.50 -0.38 -12.00
N CYS A 495 30.18 -0.45 -12.19
CA CYS A 495 29.29 0.68 -11.94
C CYS A 495 29.12 0.90 -10.43
N ASN A 496 29.18 2.16 -10.01
CA ASN A 496 28.91 2.54 -8.62
C ASN A 496 27.39 2.61 -8.34
N VAL A 497 27.01 2.72 -7.07
CA VAL A 497 25.61 2.71 -6.65
C VAL A 497 24.80 3.87 -7.25
N ASP A 498 25.38 5.06 -7.36
CA ASP A 498 24.71 6.25 -7.89
C ASP A 498 24.37 6.10 -9.37
N TYR A 499 25.32 5.59 -10.16
CA TYR A 499 25.09 5.24 -11.56
C TYR A 499 23.98 4.21 -11.70
N CYS A 500 24.04 3.12 -10.91
CA CYS A 500 23.02 2.08 -10.96
C CYS A 500 21.63 2.64 -10.62
N LEU A 501 21.51 3.56 -9.64
CA LEU A 501 20.26 4.21 -9.29
C LEU A 501 19.70 5.04 -10.46
N LYS A 502 20.53 5.87 -11.08
CA LYS A 502 20.16 6.70 -12.23
C LYS A 502 19.76 5.84 -13.44
N MET A 503 20.58 4.84 -13.76
CA MET A 503 20.30 3.82 -14.79
C MET A 503 18.91 3.20 -14.59
N TYR A 504 18.52 2.94 -13.34
CA TYR A 504 17.26 2.30 -13.03
C TYR A 504 16.03 3.19 -13.20
N PHE A 505 16.16 4.50 -12.97
CA PHE A 505 15.11 5.47 -13.33
C PHE A 505 14.99 5.64 -14.85
N ARG A 506 16.10 5.57 -15.60
CA ARG A 506 16.05 5.50 -17.08
C ARG A 506 15.37 4.22 -17.56
N PHE A 507 15.71 3.08 -16.95
CA PHE A 507 15.09 1.79 -17.23
C PHE A 507 13.57 1.85 -17.12
N LYS A 508 13.05 2.41 -16.03
CA LYS A 508 11.61 2.59 -15.80
C LYS A 508 10.90 3.23 -16.99
N ASP A 509 11.44 4.35 -17.43
CA ASP A 509 10.77 5.20 -18.39
C ASP A 509 10.89 4.71 -19.83
N LEU A 510 11.99 4.03 -20.14
CA LEU A 510 12.28 3.52 -21.48
C LEU A 510 11.68 2.14 -21.74
N VAL A 511 11.57 1.30 -20.69
CA VAL A 511 11.18 -0.10 -20.84
C VAL A 511 9.70 -0.32 -20.58
N PHE A 512 9.12 0.31 -19.56
CA PHE A 512 7.69 0.13 -19.25
C PHE A 512 6.81 1.08 -20.07
N PHE A 513 6.91 0.99 -21.40
CA PHE A 513 6.10 1.79 -22.32
C PHE A 513 5.06 0.92 -23.06
N GLY A 514 3.82 1.40 -23.17
CA GLY A 514 2.70 0.66 -23.78
C GLY A 514 1.88 -0.20 -22.81
N GLY A 515 1.01 -1.05 -23.36
CA GLY A 515 0.21 -2.03 -22.60
C GLY A 515 0.98 -3.35 -22.40
N ARG A 516 0.67 -4.09 -21.34
CA ARG A 516 1.24 -5.43 -21.12
C ARG A 516 0.66 -6.43 -22.13
N LEU A 517 1.42 -7.40 -22.66
CA LEU A 517 2.86 -7.66 -22.53
C LEU A 517 3.69 -6.58 -23.22
N TYR A 518 4.78 -6.15 -22.59
CA TYR A 518 5.66 -5.14 -23.16
C TYR A 518 6.45 -5.69 -24.33
N ASP A 519 6.75 -4.81 -25.29
CA ASP A 519 7.69 -5.14 -26.35
C ASP A 519 9.07 -5.41 -25.74
N HIS A 520 9.73 -6.43 -26.27
CA HIS A 520 11.08 -6.85 -25.90
C HIS A 520 12.15 -5.91 -26.45
N VAL A 521 11.86 -5.20 -27.55
CA VAL A 521 12.84 -4.34 -28.24
C VAL A 521 13.38 -3.21 -27.34
N PRO A 522 12.57 -2.46 -26.56
CA PRO A 522 13.08 -1.44 -25.65
C PRO A 522 13.96 -2.02 -24.53
N LEU A 523 13.56 -3.14 -23.93
CA LEU A 523 14.35 -3.84 -22.91
C LEU A 523 15.70 -4.28 -23.45
N GLU A 524 15.74 -4.91 -24.62
CA GLU A 524 16.98 -5.37 -25.23
C GLU A 524 17.88 -4.21 -25.65
N SER A 525 17.31 -3.17 -26.23
CA SER A 525 18.05 -1.95 -26.62
C SER A 525 18.68 -1.28 -25.41
N PHE A 526 17.94 -1.18 -24.31
CA PHE A 526 18.45 -0.66 -23.03
C PHE A 526 19.60 -1.53 -22.48
N LEU A 527 19.42 -2.85 -22.40
CA LEU A 527 20.46 -3.76 -21.88
C LEU A 527 21.72 -3.78 -22.76
N ILE A 528 21.56 -3.66 -24.08
CA ILE A 528 22.68 -3.56 -25.02
C ILE A 528 23.42 -2.22 -24.85
N ALA A 529 22.69 -1.12 -24.66
CA ALA A 529 23.29 0.19 -24.41
C ALA A 529 24.11 0.20 -23.10
N GLU A 530 23.58 -0.40 -22.03
CA GLU A 530 24.21 -0.39 -20.70
C GLU A 530 25.34 -1.42 -20.56
N PHE A 531 25.21 -2.62 -21.14
CA PHE A 531 26.17 -3.72 -20.96
C PHE A 531 26.99 -4.08 -22.20
N GLY A 532 26.76 -3.37 -23.31
CA GLY A 532 27.45 -3.62 -24.57
C GLY A 532 26.96 -4.87 -25.32
N LYS A 533 26.92 -4.77 -26.65
CA LYS A 533 26.39 -5.84 -27.52
C LYS A 533 27.17 -7.15 -27.46
N GLU A 534 28.50 -7.07 -27.28
CA GLU A 534 29.42 -8.21 -27.40
C GLU A 534 30.06 -8.64 -26.07
N GLN A 535 29.87 -7.88 -24.99
CA GLN A 535 30.53 -8.14 -23.71
C GLN A 535 29.98 -9.42 -23.05
N SER A 536 30.84 -10.38 -22.70
CA SER A 536 30.43 -11.60 -21.99
C SER A 536 30.50 -11.47 -20.47
N LEU A 537 29.79 -12.33 -19.74
CA LEU A 537 29.90 -12.40 -18.27
C LEU A 537 31.33 -12.72 -17.81
N ARG A 538 32.08 -13.49 -18.59
CA ARG A 538 33.49 -13.82 -18.30
C ARG A 538 34.39 -12.61 -18.45
N ASP A 539 34.16 -11.79 -19.47
CA ASP A 539 34.93 -10.54 -19.69
C ASP A 539 34.72 -9.57 -18.54
N ILE A 540 33.47 -9.44 -18.07
CA ILE A 540 33.12 -8.62 -16.89
C ILE A 540 33.91 -9.10 -15.65
N ALA A 541 33.91 -10.40 -15.37
CA ALA A 541 34.62 -10.93 -14.22
C ALA A 541 36.14 -10.86 -14.35
N ALA A 542 36.69 -10.99 -15.55
CA ALA A 542 38.11 -10.80 -15.80
C ALA A 542 38.54 -9.34 -15.50
N LYS A 543 37.70 -8.37 -15.85
CA LYS A 543 37.94 -6.93 -15.64
C LYS A 543 37.93 -6.54 -14.16
N THR A 544 36.93 -6.98 -13.40
CA THR A 544 36.73 -6.52 -12.00
C THR A 544 37.15 -7.53 -10.93
N LYS A 545 37.53 -8.75 -11.34
CA LYS A 545 37.79 -9.91 -10.47
C LYS A 545 36.59 -10.32 -9.61
N LYS A 546 35.39 -9.81 -9.93
CA LYS A 546 34.15 -10.18 -9.25
C LYS A 546 33.54 -11.40 -9.90
N ARG A 547 33.18 -12.40 -9.09
CA ARG A 547 32.42 -13.56 -9.53
C ARG A 547 30.94 -13.21 -9.53
N LEU A 548 30.27 -13.50 -10.64
CA LEU A 548 28.90 -13.13 -10.89
C LEU A 548 28.08 -14.39 -11.16
N MET A 549 26.90 -14.47 -10.55
CA MET A 549 25.93 -15.54 -10.77
C MET A 549 24.55 -14.92 -11.02
N VAL A 550 23.88 -15.36 -12.08
CA VAL A 550 22.55 -14.90 -12.47
C VAL A 550 21.63 -16.11 -12.58
N THR A 551 20.48 -16.07 -11.91
CA THR A 551 19.49 -17.16 -11.97
C THR A 551 18.55 -16.98 -13.15
N THR A 552 18.20 -18.06 -13.83
CA THR A 552 17.14 -18.09 -14.85
C THR A 552 16.48 -19.47 -14.85
N CYS A 553 15.24 -19.55 -15.36
CA CYS A 553 14.49 -20.80 -15.44
C CYS A 553 14.51 -21.30 -16.89
N ARG A 554 15.00 -22.53 -17.12
CA ARG A 554 14.84 -23.21 -18.41
C ARG A 554 13.46 -23.84 -18.48
N ALA A 555 12.64 -23.29 -19.38
CA ALA A 555 11.19 -23.53 -19.42
C ALA A 555 10.74 -24.42 -20.59
N ASP A 556 11.65 -24.80 -21.48
CA ASP A 556 11.39 -25.72 -22.59
C ASP A 556 11.44 -27.21 -22.20
N VAL A 557 11.60 -27.51 -20.91
CA VAL A 557 11.67 -28.87 -20.36
C VAL A 557 10.73 -29.05 -19.18
N CYS A 558 10.29 -30.29 -18.95
CA CYS A 558 9.46 -30.68 -17.80
C CYS A 558 10.10 -31.88 -17.08
N PRO A 559 10.48 -31.76 -15.80
CA PRO A 559 10.31 -30.58 -14.94
C PRO A 559 11.19 -29.40 -15.41
N ALA A 560 10.74 -28.17 -15.14
CA ALA A 560 11.53 -26.97 -15.41
C ALA A 560 12.83 -26.97 -14.60
N GLU A 561 13.91 -26.43 -15.16
CA GLU A 561 15.24 -26.51 -14.55
C GLU A 561 15.80 -25.13 -14.19
N LEU A 562 16.36 -25.01 -12.98
CA LEU A 562 17.10 -23.82 -12.57
C LEU A 562 18.44 -23.78 -13.29
N VAL A 563 18.72 -22.69 -13.97
CA VAL A 563 19.99 -22.46 -14.66
C VAL A 563 20.69 -21.27 -14.04
N LEU A 564 21.94 -21.50 -13.64
CA LEU A 564 22.81 -20.51 -13.04
C LEU A 564 23.85 -20.03 -14.07
N LEU A 565 23.62 -18.86 -14.65
CA LEU A 565 24.52 -18.20 -15.59
C LEU A 565 25.65 -17.53 -14.81
N ARG A 566 26.87 -18.08 -14.91
CA ARG A 566 28.02 -17.64 -14.11
C ARG A 566 28.98 -16.77 -14.90
N SER A 567 29.93 -16.14 -14.23
CA SER A 567 31.12 -15.57 -14.89
C SER A 567 32.37 -16.46 -14.76
N TYR A 568 32.25 -17.57 -14.04
CA TYR A 568 33.31 -18.53 -13.74
C TYR A 568 32.82 -19.96 -14.00
N SER A 569 33.77 -20.88 -14.15
CA SER A 569 33.48 -22.28 -14.48
C SER A 569 33.73 -23.20 -13.29
N ILE A 570 32.88 -24.22 -13.17
CA ILE A 570 32.99 -25.30 -12.18
C ILE A 570 33.66 -26.50 -12.85
N PRO A 571 34.59 -27.22 -12.17
CA PRO A 571 35.21 -28.44 -12.69
C PRO A 571 34.19 -29.50 -13.07
N ARG A 572 34.56 -30.36 -14.05
CA ARG A 572 33.65 -31.33 -14.66
C ARG A 572 33.15 -32.36 -13.65
N GLU A 573 33.99 -32.72 -12.69
CA GLU A 573 33.77 -33.72 -11.66
C GLU A 573 32.73 -33.26 -10.62
N CYS A 574 32.53 -31.95 -10.51
CA CYS A 574 31.52 -31.34 -9.63
C CYS A 574 30.23 -30.97 -10.38
N ARG A 575 30.10 -31.36 -11.66
CA ARG A 575 28.86 -31.18 -12.44
C ARG A 575 27.96 -32.39 -12.20
N HIS A 576 26.74 -32.15 -11.74
CA HIS A 576 25.69 -33.15 -11.54
C HIS A 576 24.34 -32.57 -11.97
N ASP A 577 23.27 -33.39 -11.89
CA ASP A 577 21.91 -32.93 -12.16
C ASP A 577 21.60 -31.66 -11.34
N GLY A 578 21.17 -30.60 -12.03
CA GLY A 578 20.97 -29.25 -11.46
C GLY A 578 22.12 -28.25 -11.63
N PHE A 579 23.34 -28.70 -11.98
CA PHE A 579 24.52 -27.83 -12.25
C PHE A 579 25.16 -28.18 -13.60
N PRO A 580 24.45 -27.99 -14.72
CA PRO A 580 24.91 -28.38 -16.04
C PRO A 580 26.08 -27.53 -16.55
N GLU A 581 26.68 -27.98 -17.65
CA GLU A 581 27.73 -27.22 -18.33
C GLU A 581 27.25 -25.81 -18.72
N GLN A 582 28.11 -24.85 -18.46
CA GLN A 582 27.80 -23.44 -18.63
C GLN A 582 27.75 -23.04 -20.11
N ILE A 583 26.65 -22.43 -20.51
CA ILE A 583 26.51 -21.84 -21.85
C ILE A 583 27.28 -20.51 -21.89
N PRO A 584 28.07 -20.22 -22.93
CA PRO A 584 28.63 -18.90 -23.14
C PRO A 584 27.50 -17.90 -23.42
N VAL A 585 27.32 -16.90 -22.55
CA VAL A 585 26.24 -15.92 -22.66
C VAL A 585 26.78 -14.51 -22.50
N ARG A 586 26.27 -13.59 -23.34
CA ARG A 586 26.59 -12.16 -23.26
C ARG A 586 25.90 -11.54 -22.05
N ALA A 587 26.48 -10.48 -21.48
CA ALA A 587 25.96 -9.85 -20.27
C ALA A 587 24.50 -9.39 -20.42
N TRP A 588 24.19 -8.71 -21.52
CA TRP A 588 22.81 -8.26 -21.82
C TRP A 588 21.84 -9.44 -22.02
N GLN A 589 22.29 -10.54 -22.61
CA GLN A 589 21.48 -11.76 -22.79
C GLN A 589 21.19 -12.43 -21.46
N ALA A 590 22.18 -12.51 -20.56
CA ALA A 590 21.99 -13.04 -19.22
C ALA A 590 21.00 -12.21 -18.41
N ALA A 591 21.10 -10.88 -18.48
CA ALA A 591 20.12 -9.97 -17.91
C ALA A 591 18.72 -10.20 -18.50
N ARG A 592 18.60 -10.32 -19.83
CA ARG A 592 17.34 -10.53 -20.55
C ARG A 592 16.67 -11.87 -20.20
N CYS A 593 17.43 -12.95 -20.06
CA CYS A 593 16.93 -14.25 -19.59
C CYS A 593 16.39 -14.15 -18.16
N SER A 594 17.15 -13.51 -17.26
CA SER A 594 16.78 -13.41 -15.86
C SER A 594 15.59 -12.48 -15.62
N SER A 595 15.40 -11.46 -16.46
CA SER A 595 14.32 -10.46 -16.34
C SER A 595 13.08 -10.75 -17.21
N ALA A 596 13.02 -11.92 -17.85
CA ALA A 596 11.90 -12.35 -18.70
C ALA A 596 10.67 -12.78 -17.89
N ALA A 597 10.11 -11.86 -17.09
CA ALA A 597 8.97 -12.14 -16.22
C ALA A 597 7.73 -12.47 -17.10
N PRO A 598 7.11 -13.66 -17.00
CA PRO A 598 6.09 -14.12 -17.96
C PRO A 598 4.84 -13.24 -18.09
N THR A 599 4.55 -12.43 -17.07
CA THR A 599 3.43 -11.48 -17.04
C THR A 599 3.76 -10.13 -17.68
N TYR A 600 5.03 -9.87 -18.00
CA TYR A 600 5.53 -8.59 -18.50
C TYR A 600 6.28 -8.72 -19.82
N PHE A 601 7.11 -9.75 -19.99
CA PHE A 601 7.95 -9.96 -21.16
C PHE A 601 7.86 -11.41 -21.65
N THR A 602 8.09 -11.59 -22.94
CA THR A 602 8.23 -12.90 -23.56
C THR A 602 9.52 -13.60 -23.12
N SER A 603 9.53 -14.93 -23.18
CA SER A 603 10.72 -15.74 -22.98
C SER A 603 11.81 -15.38 -23.99
N TYR A 604 13.07 -15.63 -23.62
CA TYR A 604 14.22 -15.34 -24.46
C TYR A 604 14.92 -16.63 -24.88
N GLN A 605 15.37 -16.70 -26.13
CA GLN A 605 16.02 -17.88 -26.68
C GLN A 605 17.54 -17.73 -26.76
N ILE A 606 18.25 -18.72 -26.24
CA ILE A 606 19.71 -18.86 -26.42
C ILE A 606 20.00 -20.26 -26.93
N GLY A 607 20.61 -20.35 -28.12
CA GLY A 607 21.03 -21.64 -28.70
C GLY A 607 19.87 -22.62 -28.90
N GLY A 608 18.69 -22.11 -29.28
CA GLY A 608 17.47 -22.91 -29.48
C GLY A 608 16.74 -23.30 -28.19
N ARG A 609 17.21 -22.87 -27.01
CA ARG A 609 16.58 -23.15 -25.72
C ARG A 609 15.82 -21.95 -25.17
N ASN A 610 14.66 -22.17 -24.55
CA ASN A 610 13.81 -21.11 -23.98
C ASN A 610 14.08 -20.85 -22.50
N TYR A 611 14.32 -19.59 -22.16
CA TYR A 611 14.57 -19.11 -20.80
C TYR A 611 13.51 -18.12 -20.34
N MET A 612 13.15 -18.20 -19.06
CA MET A 612 12.23 -17.30 -18.35
C MET A 612 12.89 -16.71 -17.09
N ASP A 613 12.21 -15.77 -16.45
CA ASP A 613 12.67 -15.13 -15.21
C ASP A 613 13.11 -16.15 -14.16
N GLY A 614 14.28 -15.92 -13.56
CA GLY A 614 14.81 -16.75 -12.48
C GLY A 614 13.94 -16.71 -11.22
N GLY A 615 13.10 -15.69 -11.07
CA GLY A 615 12.16 -15.50 -9.99
C GLY A 615 11.17 -16.66 -9.82
N ILE A 616 10.91 -17.43 -10.88
CA ILE A 616 10.01 -18.60 -10.82
C ILE A 616 10.59 -19.73 -9.94
N MET A 617 11.92 -19.83 -9.84
CA MET A 617 12.60 -20.92 -9.14
C MET A 617 13.50 -20.45 -7.99
N ALA A 618 14.17 -19.31 -8.16
CA ALA A 618 15.17 -18.80 -7.23
C ALA A 618 15.13 -17.27 -7.15
N ASN A 619 13.99 -16.71 -6.71
CA ASN A 619 13.83 -15.24 -6.61
C ASN A 619 14.76 -14.57 -5.59
N ASN A 620 15.19 -15.34 -4.58
CA ASN A 620 16.28 -14.99 -3.67
C ASN A 620 17.45 -15.93 -3.93
N PRO A 621 18.55 -15.49 -4.57
CA PRO A 621 19.62 -16.38 -5.00
C PRO A 621 20.64 -16.68 -3.88
N THR A 622 20.31 -16.39 -2.61
CA THR A 622 21.30 -16.44 -1.53
C THR A 622 21.71 -17.88 -1.20
N CYS A 623 20.76 -18.81 -1.17
CA CYS A 623 21.04 -20.22 -0.94
C CYS A 623 21.82 -20.84 -2.10
N ASP A 624 21.47 -20.48 -3.34
CA ASP A 624 22.16 -20.93 -4.54
C ASP A 624 23.61 -20.43 -4.57
N LEU A 625 23.84 -19.18 -4.17
CA LEU A 625 25.17 -18.59 -4.11
C LEU A 625 26.05 -19.30 -3.07
N LEU A 626 25.51 -19.59 -1.89
CA LEU A 626 26.22 -20.35 -0.85
C LEU A 626 26.56 -21.78 -1.33
N THR A 627 25.62 -22.42 -2.01
CA THR A 627 25.82 -23.74 -2.62
C THR A 627 26.95 -23.70 -3.64
N ASP A 628 26.98 -22.68 -4.49
CA ASP A 628 27.99 -22.52 -5.54
C ASP A 628 29.40 -22.29 -4.98
N VAL A 629 29.50 -21.57 -3.85
CA VAL A 629 30.76 -21.42 -3.11
C VAL A 629 31.23 -22.78 -2.58
N GLN A 630 30.36 -23.58 -1.98
CA GLN A 630 30.75 -24.90 -1.45
C GLN A 630 31.17 -25.88 -2.55
N ILE A 631 30.46 -25.89 -3.67
CA ILE A 631 30.84 -26.68 -4.86
C ILE A 631 32.23 -26.26 -5.33
N THR A 632 32.48 -24.95 -5.40
CA THR A 632 33.80 -24.44 -5.80
C THR A 632 34.90 -24.79 -4.79
N ASN A 633 34.57 -24.82 -3.49
CA ASN A 633 35.51 -25.25 -2.45
C ASN A 633 35.85 -26.73 -2.56
N ALA A 634 34.88 -27.60 -2.81
CA ALA A 634 35.11 -29.03 -3.07
C ALA A 634 36.03 -29.22 -4.29
N ALA A 635 35.75 -28.49 -5.36
CA ALA A 635 36.60 -28.42 -6.56
C ALA A 635 38.04 -27.96 -6.26
N ASN A 636 38.22 -26.91 -5.47
CA ASN A 636 39.53 -26.42 -5.07
C ASN A 636 40.30 -27.48 -4.26
N GLN A 637 39.64 -28.15 -3.32
CA GLN A 637 40.23 -29.22 -2.51
C GLN A 637 40.70 -30.39 -3.37
N MET A 638 39.90 -30.81 -4.36
CA MET A 638 40.30 -31.85 -5.34
C MET A 638 41.54 -31.44 -6.16
N GLN A 639 41.69 -30.15 -6.45
CA GLN A 639 42.83 -29.59 -7.19
C GLN A 639 44.03 -29.21 -6.30
N GLY A 640 44.00 -29.51 -4.99
CA GLY A 640 45.03 -29.12 -4.04
C GLY A 640 45.14 -27.61 -3.79
N LYS A 641 44.10 -26.83 -4.15
CA LYS A 641 44.01 -25.38 -3.89
C LYS A 641 43.30 -25.13 -2.55
N PRO A 642 43.67 -24.06 -1.81
CA PRO A 642 43.00 -23.72 -0.58
C PRO A 642 41.53 -23.34 -0.83
N PRO A 643 40.58 -23.79 0.02
CA PRO A 643 39.18 -23.40 -0.10
C PRO A 643 38.99 -21.92 0.27
N PHE A 644 37.95 -21.31 -0.29
CA PHE A 644 37.48 -19.99 0.09
C PHE A 644 36.72 -20.05 1.41
N LYS A 645 36.95 -19.07 2.28
CA LYS A 645 36.18 -18.87 3.51
C LYS A 645 35.15 -17.78 3.30
N VAL A 646 33.89 -18.04 3.61
CA VAL A 646 32.84 -17.03 3.49
C VAL A 646 32.89 -16.12 4.73
N GLY A 647 33.17 -14.84 4.52
CA GLY A 647 33.24 -13.83 5.58
C GLY A 647 31.86 -13.35 6.00
N CYS A 648 31.24 -12.52 5.16
CA CYS A 648 29.85 -12.10 5.32
C CYS A 648 28.98 -12.37 4.09
N VAL A 649 27.67 -12.51 4.33
CA VAL A 649 26.61 -12.65 3.34
C VAL A 649 25.62 -11.51 3.54
N LEU A 650 25.58 -10.59 2.57
CA LEU A 650 24.58 -9.52 2.52
C LEU A 650 23.49 -9.91 1.53
N SER A 651 22.30 -10.19 2.03
CA SER A 651 21.10 -10.47 1.23
C SER A 651 20.16 -9.25 1.27
N ILE A 652 19.77 -8.72 0.12
CA ILE A 652 18.91 -7.53 0.02
C ILE A 652 17.65 -7.87 -0.78
N GLY A 653 16.50 -7.59 -0.18
CA GLY A 653 15.18 -7.81 -0.77
C GLY A 653 14.57 -6.55 -1.35
N THR A 654 13.75 -6.73 -2.40
CA THR A 654 13.01 -5.66 -3.11
C THR A 654 11.78 -5.14 -2.34
N GLY A 655 11.67 -5.46 -1.05
CA GLY A 655 10.53 -5.10 -0.20
C GLY A 655 9.39 -6.12 -0.26
N GLN A 656 8.67 -6.25 0.86
CA GLN A 656 7.51 -7.13 1.01
C GLN A 656 6.23 -6.31 0.96
N PRO A 657 5.27 -6.63 0.06
CA PRO A 657 3.97 -5.98 0.07
C PRO A 657 3.20 -6.37 1.34
N PRO A 658 2.25 -5.52 1.80
CA PRO A 658 1.40 -5.86 2.93
C PRO A 658 0.55 -7.08 2.57
N SER A 659 0.37 -8.00 3.53
CA SER A 659 -0.40 -9.22 3.34
C SER A 659 -1.86 -8.89 2.98
N LYS A 660 -2.32 -9.39 1.83
CA LYS A 660 -3.71 -9.28 1.38
C LYS A 660 -4.43 -10.61 1.66
N ALA A 661 -5.61 -10.55 2.25
CA ALA A 661 -6.46 -11.72 2.41
C ALA A 661 -7.00 -12.15 1.03
N VAL A 662 -6.80 -13.41 0.65
CA VAL A 662 -7.36 -13.98 -0.60
C VAL A 662 -8.70 -14.64 -0.26
N THR A 663 -9.80 -14.07 -0.75
CA THR A 663 -11.15 -14.64 -0.62
C THR A 663 -11.31 -15.86 -1.53
N SER A 664 -11.66 -17.02 -1.00
CA SER A 664 -12.02 -18.19 -1.81
C SER A 664 -13.46 -18.08 -2.34
N THR A 665 -13.65 -18.58 -3.55
CA THR A 665 -14.80 -18.39 -4.43
C THR A 665 -15.94 -19.38 -4.21
N ASN A 666 -17.17 -18.85 -4.11
CA ASN A 666 -18.43 -19.58 -4.22
C ASN A 666 -18.59 -20.24 -5.60
N ASN A 667 -19.15 -21.46 -5.66
CA ASN A 667 -19.40 -22.20 -6.90
C ASN A 667 -20.48 -21.54 -7.78
N SER A 668 -20.04 -20.68 -8.70
CA SER A 668 -20.77 -20.30 -9.90
C SER A 668 -19.79 -20.37 -11.09
N ILE A 669 -20.27 -20.62 -12.31
CA ILE A 669 -19.40 -20.78 -13.50
C ILE A 669 -18.53 -19.53 -13.76
N VAL A 670 -19.05 -18.32 -13.45
CA VAL A 670 -18.29 -17.06 -13.52
C VAL A 670 -17.28 -16.94 -12.39
N ASN A 671 -17.58 -17.54 -11.23
CA ASN A 671 -16.64 -17.60 -10.12
C ASN A 671 -15.51 -18.61 -10.38
N VAL A 672 -15.72 -19.73 -11.08
CA VAL A 672 -14.66 -20.70 -11.42
C VAL A 672 -13.50 -20.04 -12.17
N VAL A 673 -13.80 -19.20 -13.17
CA VAL A 673 -12.76 -18.46 -13.90
C VAL A 673 -12.03 -17.49 -12.97
N LYS A 674 -12.77 -16.80 -12.08
CA LYS A 674 -12.15 -15.94 -11.05
C LYS A 674 -11.33 -16.77 -10.06
N SER A 675 -11.78 -17.93 -9.62
CA SER A 675 -11.05 -18.85 -8.73
C SER A 675 -9.74 -19.27 -9.34
N VAL A 676 -9.79 -19.73 -10.59
CA VAL A 676 -8.61 -20.20 -11.33
C VAL A 676 -7.61 -19.05 -11.49
N MET A 677 -8.08 -17.83 -11.76
CA MET A 677 -7.20 -16.65 -11.81
C MET A 677 -6.59 -16.31 -10.43
N HIS A 678 -7.37 -16.36 -9.34
CA HIS A 678 -6.83 -16.12 -7.98
C HIS A 678 -5.86 -17.23 -7.53
N PHE A 679 -6.12 -18.50 -7.85
CA PHE A 679 -5.20 -19.61 -7.60
C PHE A 679 -3.93 -19.47 -8.42
N LYS A 680 -4.04 -19.05 -9.68
CA LYS A 680 -2.88 -18.73 -10.52
C LYS A 680 -2.05 -17.61 -9.90
N ASP A 681 -2.69 -16.53 -9.43
CA ASP A 681 -1.98 -15.40 -8.82
C ASP A 681 -1.31 -15.80 -7.49
N LEU A 682 -1.99 -16.56 -6.63
CA LEU A 682 -1.41 -17.10 -5.40
C LEU A 682 -0.24 -18.05 -5.67
N PHE A 683 -0.35 -18.90 -6.70
CA PHE A 683 0.70 -19.81 -7.11
C PHE A 683 1.92 -19.05 -7.64
N ILE A 684 1.69 -18.02 -8.47
CA ILE A 684 2.76 -17.13 -8.96
C ILE A 684 3.42 -16.39 -7.78
N GLU A 685 2.65 -15.88 -6.82
CA GLU A 685 3.18 -15.20 -5.63
C GLU A 685 4.04 -16.13 -4.75
N GLN A 686 3.64 -17.39 -4.57
CA GLN A 686 4.45 -18.37 -3.83
C GLN A 686 5.72 -18.74 -4.58
N LEU A 687 5.62 -19.04 -5.89
CA LEU A 687 6.78 -19.37 -6.73
C LEU A 687 7.80 -18.23 -6.76
N ALA A 688 7.30 -16.99 -6.91
CA ALA A 688 8.12 -15.80 -6.93
C ALA A 688 8.40 -15.20 -5.55
N SER A 689 8.18 -15.93 -4.45
CA SER A 689 8.43 -15.38 -3.12
C SER A 689 9.94 -15.18 -2.87
N ALA A 690 10.35 -13.93 -2.65
CA ALA A 690 11.72 -13.58 -2.29
C ALA A 690 11.97 -13.61 -0.76
N ASN A 691 10.94 -13.87 0.05
CA ASN A 691 11.05 -13.92 1.51
C ASN A 691 10.35 -15.15 2.11
N GLY A 692 10.69 -15.50 3.35
CA GLY A 692 10.11 -16.66 4.04
C GLY A 692 11.14 -17.79 4.24
N PRO A 693 10.76 -19.07 4.13
CA PRO A 693 11.59 -20.20 4.56
C PRO A 693 13.00 -20.26 3.94
N HIS A 694 13.18 -19.86 2.68
CA HIS A 694 14.48 -19.88 2.01
C HIS A 694 15.48 -18.85 2.57
N VAL A 695 15.02 -17.76 3.18
CA VAL A 695 15.88 -16.81 3.90
C VAL A 695 16.42 -17.45 5.19
N GLU A 696 15.58 -18.16 5.95
CA GLU A 696 16.00 -18.84 7.17
C GLU A 696 16.91 -20.05 6.87
N ARG A 697 16.67 -20.77 5.76
CA ARG A 697 17.60 -21.79 5.25
C ARG A 697 18.96 -21.17 4.94
N SER A 698 18.99 -20.06 4.22
CA SER A 698 20.23 -19.34 3.88
C SER A 698 20.97 -18.84 5.13
N ARG A 699 20.23 -18.31 6.12
CA ARG A 699 20.79 -17.88 7.41
C ARG A 699 21.41 -19.03 8.17
N THR A 700 20.71 -20.16 8.26
CA THR A 700 21.19 -21.37 8.94
C THR A 700 22.43 -21.93 8.24
N PHE A 701 22.43 -21.94 6.91
CA PHE A 701 23.59 -22.40 6.12
C PHE A 701 24.80 -21.47 6.33
N ALA A 702 24.63 -20.15 6.25
CA ALA A 702 25.69 -19.20 6.54
C ALA A 702 26.21 -19.33 7.99
N SER A 703 25.32 -19.55 8.96
CA SER A 703 25.71 -19.80 10.35
C SER A 703 26.51 -21.09 10.52
N ALA A 704 26.18 -22.16 9.78
CA ALA A 704 26.94 -23.41 9.79
C ALA A 704 28.36 -23.23 9.24
N LEU A 705 28.56 -22.28 8.32
CA LEU A 705 29.87 -21.87 7.82
C LEU A 705 30.59 -20.88 8.76
N GLY A 706 29.91 -20.43 9.83
CA GLY A 706 30.40 -19.41 10.75
C GLY A 706 30.50 -18.01 10.14
N SER A 707 29.76 -17.75 9.07
CA SER A 707 29.73 -16.48 8.34
C SER A 707 28.66 -15.54 8.91
N LEU A 708 28.92 -14.23 8.86
CA LEU A 708 27.94 -13.21 9.22
C LEU A 708 26.84 -13.15 8.15
N PHE A 709 25.58 -13.41 8.50
CA PHE A 709 24.44 -13.26 7.59
C PHE A 709 23.59 -12.06 7.96
N LEU A 710 23.38 -11.14 7.01
CA LEU A 710 22.52 -9.98 7.17
C LEU A 710 21.50 -9.90 6.04
N ARG A 711 20.24 -9.69 6.41
CA ARG A 711 19.11 -9.56 5.49
C ARG A 711 18.41 -8.22 5.68
N PHE A 712 18.43 -7.38 4.64
CA PHE A 712 17.63 -6.16 4.60
C PHE A 712 16.46 -6.34 3.65
N SER A 713 15.23 -6.29 4.17
CA SER A 713 13.99 -6.39 3.40
C SER A 713 12.94 -5.49 4.03
N LEU A 714 12.54 -4.44 3.30
CA LEU A 714 11.57 -3.45 3.78
C LEU A 714 10.16 -4.05 3.81
N SER A 715 9.44 -3.95 4.93
CA SER A 715 7.98 -4.14 4.94
C SER A 715 7.31 -2.89 4.37
N MET A 716 6.82 -2.97 3.14
CA MET A 716 6.26 -1.82 2.42
C MET A 716 4.91 -1.42 3.01
N ARG A 717 4.63 -0.11 3.09
CA ARG A 717 3.34 0.37 3.61
C ARG A 717 2.17 0.11 2.68
N GLN A 718 2.43 0.10 1.39
CA GLN A 718 1.46 -0.13 0.33
C GLN A 718 2.04 -1.07 -0.71
N ASN A 719 1.17 -1.76 -1.45
CA ASN A 719 1.61 -2.55 -2.59
C ASN A 719 2.06 -1.60 -3.72
N VAL A 720 3.31 -1.72 -4.16
CA VAL A 720 3.86 -0.98 -5.30
C VAL A 720 3.97 -1.96 -6.46
N GLU A 721 3.34 -1.77 -7.61
CA GLU A 721 3.39 -2.78 -8.69
C GLU A 721 4.83 -3.00 -9.22
N LEU A 722 5.07 -4.14 -9.88
CA LEU A 722 6.41 -4.51 -10.39
C LEU A 722 6.85 -3.64 -11.59
N ASP A 723 5.94 -2.91 -12.21
CA ASP A 723 6.12 -1.98 -13.32
C ASP A 723 5.62 -0.56 -12.96
N GLU A 724 5.58 -0.21 -11.67
CA GLU A 724 5.22 1.12 -11.20
C GLU A 724 6.04 2.22 -11.90
N LYS A 725 5.34 3.27 -12.36
CA LYS A 725 5.92 4.35 -13.18
C LYS A 725 5.92 5.69 -12.45
N ASP A 726 5.07 5.87 -11.45
CA ASP A 726 4.91 7.13 -10.73
C ASP A 726 6.14 7.41 -9.84
N ASP A 727 6.91 8.43 -10.22
CA ASP A 727 8.11 8.86 -9.49
C ASP A 727 7.80 9.22 -8.04
N LYS A 728 6.61 9.75 -7.75
CA LYS A 728 6.24 10.07 -6.38
C LYS A 728 6.17 8.81 -5.52
N ILE A 729 5.56 7.74 -6.03
CA ILE A 729 5.45 6.45 -5.31
C ILE A 729 6.84 5.86 -5.10
N LEU A 730 7.70 5.91 -6.11
CA LEU A 730 9.06 5.38 -6.05
C LEU A 730 9.96 6.19 -5.11
N ILE A 731 9.88 7.52 -5.13
CA ILE A 731 10.61 8.39 -4.20
C ILE A 731 10.12 8.18 -2.77
N ASP A 732 8.82 8.00 -2.54
CA ASP A 732 8.29 7.66 -1.23
C ASP A 732 8.80 6.28 -0.76
N LEU A 733 8.86 5.28 -1.65
CA LEU A 733 9.43 3.95 -1.35
C LEU A 733 10.93 4.01 -1.01
N MET A 734 11.72 4.80 -1.74
CA MET A 734 13.12 5.04 -1.42
C MET A 734 13.28 5.77 -0.09
N TRP A 735 12.42 6.76 0.19
CA TRP A 735 12.45 7.46 1.47
C TRP A 735 12.09 6.54 2.64
N GLU A 736 11.10 5.65 2.46
CA GLU A 736 10.77 4.60 3.43
C GLU A 736 11.94 3.64 3.66
N THR A 737 12.64 3.25 2.59
CA THR A 737 13.85 2.43 2.67
C THR A 737 14.95 3.14 3.45
N LYS A 738 15.17 4.44 3.22
CA LYS A 738 16.12 5.24 3.99
C LYS A 738 15.78 5.27 5.49
N VAL A 739 14.51 5.49 5.84
CA VAL A 739 14.06 5.45 7.24
C VAL A 739 14.21 4.05 7.84
N PHE A 740 13.93 3.00 7.07
CA PHE A 740 14.17 1.61 7.48
C PHE A 740 15.64 1.36 7.79
N MET A 741 16.57 1.81 6.95
CA MET A 741 18.00 1.67 7.21
C MET A 741 18.44 2.43 8.48
N ASN A 742 17.85 3.61 8.72
CA ASN A 742 18.08 4.36 9.97
C ASN A 742 17.51 3.65 11.21
N ASN A 743 16.45 2.86 11.07
CA ASN A 743 15.90 2.08 12.19
C ASN A 743 16.74 0.83 12.50
N ASN A 744 17.51 0.34 11.53
CA ASN A 744 18.34 -0.86 11.63
C ASN A 744 19.84 -0.52 11.71
N LEU A 745 20.19 0.61 12.34
CA LEU A 745 21.58 1.08 12.43
C LEU A 745 22.53 0.08 13.11
N ASN A 746 22.03 -0.76 14.02
CA ASN A 746 22.87 -1.78 14.67
C ASN A 746 23.42 -2.78 13.64
N ASP A 747 22.56 -3.38 12.83
CA ASP A 747 22.96 -4.34 11.80
C ASP A 747 23.81 -3.69 10.71
N VAL A 748 23.50 -2.45 10.35
CA VAL A 748 24.32 -1.63 9.45
C VAL A 748 25.72 -1.44 10.02
N ASN A 749 25.84 -1.00 11.27
CA ASN A 749 27.13 -0.77 11.92
C ASN A 749 27.93 -2.06 12.09
N ILE A 750 27.29 -3.18 12.40
CA ILE A 750 27.93 -4.51 12.45
C ILE A 750 28.59 -4.82 11.10
N LEU A 751 27.85 -4.69 10.00
CA LEU A 751 28.39 -4.89 8.65
C LEU A 751 29.55 -3.94 8.34
N LEU A 752 29.37 -2.64 8.56
CA LEU A 752 30.39 -1.64 8.21
C LEU A 752 31.67 -1.84 9.01
N ASN A 753 31.58 -2.17 10.30
CA ASN A 753 32.74 -2.50 11.12
C ASN A 753 33.43 -3.78 10.64
N TYR A 754 32.68 -4.81 10.20
CA TYR A 754 33.25 -6.03 9.63
C TYR A 754 34.13 -5.72 8.43
N LEU A 755 33.56 -5.00 7.46
CA LEU A 755 34.20 -4.66 6.19
C LEU A 755 35.38 -3.68 6.37
N ALA A 756 35.41 -2.93 7.48
CA ALA A 756 36.52 -2.09 7.87
C ALA A 756 37.68 -2.88 8.53
N LEU A 757 37.37 -3.88 9.36
CA LEU A 757 38.36 -4.71 10.08
C LEU A 757 39.18 -5.61 9.16
N GLU A 758 38.61 -6.12 8.05
CA GLU A 758 39.32 -6.89 7.02
C GLU A 758 40.56 -6.18 6.42
N ARG A 759 40.78 -4.88 6.70
CA ARG A 759 41.88 -4.09 6.15
C ARG A 759 42.98 -3.69 7.13
N GLY A 760 42.92 -4.04 8.41
CA GLY A 760 43.87 -3.48 9.39
C GLY A 760 43.81 -1.94 9.48
N LEU A 761 42.71 -1.32 9.03
CA LEU A 761 42.45 0.13 9.09
C LEU A 761 42.22 0.64 10.52
N ARG A 762 42.04 -0.27 11.48
CA ARG A 762 42.10 -0.01 12.91
C ARG A 762 43.03 -1.06 13.52
N THR A 763 44.05 -0.63 14.24
CA THR A 763 44.79 -1.53 15.13
C THR A 763 43.80 -2.14 16.13
N PRO A 764 43.93 -3.43 16.49
CA PRO A 764 43.22 -3.96 17.63
C PRO A 764 43.87 -3.36 18.89
N THR A 765 43.63 -2.08 19.17
CA THR A 765 44.09 -1.47 20.41
C THR A 765 43.42 -2.19 21.57
N GLN A 766 44.25 -2.50 22.56
CA GLN A 766 43.91 -3.10 23.85
C GLN A 766 42.85 -2.31 24.65
N ASP A 767 42.33 -1.22 24.11
CA ASP A 767 41.31 -0.35 24.71
C ASP A 767 39.87 -0.76 24.40
N LEU A 768 39.64 -1.77 23.55
CA LEU A 768 38.28 -2.24 23.28
C LEU A 768 37.68 -3.07 24.44
N PHE A 769 38.51 -3.65 25.34
CA PHE A 769 38.08 -4.30 26.60
C PHE A 769 39.27 -4.43 27.60
N PRO A 770 39.15 -4.02 28.88
CA PRO A 770 40.23 -4.21 29.87
C PRO A 770 40.41 -5.69 30.29
N PRO A 771 41.63 -6.12 30.72
CA PRO A 771 42.00 -7.54 30.91
C PRO A 771 41.34 -8.29 32.08
N GLU A 772 40.44 -7.67 32.84
CA GLU A 772 39.94 -8.25 34.10
C GLU A 772 38.76 -9.24 33.95
N LEU A 773 38.21 -9.42 32.75
CA LEU A 773 36.97 -10.20 32.55
C LEU A 773 37.15 -11.71 32.29
N VAL A 774 38.38 -12.24 32.29
CA VAL A 774 38.64 -13.69 32.12
C VAL A 774 38.56 -14.46 33.45
N ARG A 775 38.40 -13.79 34.59
CA ARG A 775 38.28 -14.44 35.90
C ARG A 775 37.14 -13.87 36.75
N LYS A 776 35.88 -14.12 36.36
CA LYS A 776 34.74 -14.28 37.29
C LYS A 776 33.49 -14.74 36.53
N GLN A 777 32.87 -15.81 37.04
CA GLN A 777 31.67 -16.46 36.50
C GLN A 777 30.47 -15.50 36.33
N PRO A 778 29.54 -15.76 35.38
CA PRO A 778 28.57 -14.77 34.92
C PRO A 778 27.23 -14.86 35.70
N LYS A 779 26.90 -13.85 36.52
CA LYS A 779 25.56 -13.70 37.12
C LYS A 779 25.00 -12.26 37.17
N ARG A 780 25.65 -11.24 36.61
CA ARG A 780 25.22 -9.84 36.80
C ARG A 780 25.07 -8.93 35.56
N LEU A 781 25.47 -9.34 34.35
CA LEU A 781 25.43 -8.48 33.14
C LEU A 781 24.14 -8.61 32.30
N LEU A 782 23.24 -9.54 32.63
CA LEU A 782 21.96 -9.75 31.93
C LEU A 782 20.85 -8.72 32.29
N ALA A 783 21.04 -7.94 33.36
CA ALA A 783 20.02 -7.02 33.88
C ALA A 783 20.10 -5.60 33.30
N GLU A 784 21.28 -5.12 32.86
CA GLU A 784 21.46 -3.71 32.48
C GLU A 784 21.20 -3.42 30.97
N ASN A 785 21.21 -4.44 30.10
CA ASN A 785 20.92 -4.26 28.66
C ASN A 785 19.42 -4.32 28.31
N GLN A 786 18.56 -4.81 29.22
CA GLN A 786 17.10 -4.85 29.03
C GLN A 786 16.43 -3.48 29.21
N ASP A 787 17.01 -2.58 30.02
CA ASP A 787 16.48 -1.24 30.27
C ASP A 787 16.77 -0.22 29.16
N LYS A 788 17.84 -0.41 28.38
CA LYS A 788 18.14 0.45 27.22
C LYS A 788 17.31 0.09 25.98
N ARG A 789 16.93 -1.19 25.82
CA ARG A 789 16.02 -1.64 24.75
C ARG A 789 14.57 -1.15 24.95
N ARG A 790 14.13 -0.95 26.21
CA ARG A 790 12.79 -0.43 26.54
C ARG A 790 12.57 1.04 26.13
N LYS A 791 13.62 1.87 26.07
CA LYS A 791 13.49 3.31 25.81
C LYS A 791 13.47 3.71 24.33
N LEU A 792 13.88 2.83 23.40
CA LEU A 792 13.97 3.17 21.96
C LEU A 792 12.71 2.82 21.16
N THR A 793 11.85 1.96 21.69
CA THR A 793 10.67 1.40 21.01
C THR A 793 9.45 2.35 21.03
N GLN A 794 9.49 3.45 21.78
CA GLN A 794 8.37 4.39 21.97
C GLN A 794 8.18 5.45 20.88
N SER A 795 9.10 5.60 19.93
CA SER A 795 9.16 6.82 19.11
C SER A 795 8.55 6.76 17.69
N LYS A 796 8.15 5.61 17.15
CA LYS A 796 7.93 5.50 15.68
C LYS A 796 6.59 4.92 15.19
N MET A 797 5.53 4.95 16.00
CA MET A 797 4.16 4.70 15.52
C MET A 797 3.35 5.99 15.32
N SER A 798 3.55 6.76 14.24
CA SER A 798 2.54 7.76 13.87
C SER A 798 2.44 8.30 12.41
N ARG A 799 1.19 8.67 12.07
CA ARG A 799 0.47 9.31 10.92
C ARG A 799 0.06 8.63 9.57
N LEU A 800 -1.28 8.63 9.34
CA LEU A 800 -2.24 7.77 8.56
C LEU A 800 -2.71 6.44 9.24
N SER A 801 -3.93 6.29 9.74
CA SER A 801 -5.16 7.06 9.50
C SER A 801 -5.13 8.41 10.21
N LYS A 802 -5.32 9.52 9.48
CA LYS A 802 -5.11 10.88 10.03
C LYS A 802 -6.07 11.23 11.19
N GLY A 803 -7.04 10.35 11.50
CA GLY A 803 -7.85 10.34 12.73
C GLY A 803 -7.27 9.48 13.88
N LEU A 804 -6.98 8.18 13.68
CA LEU A 804 -6.44 7.32 14.76
C LEU A 804 -5.04 7.73 15.18
N LYS A 805 -4.24 8.19 14.21
CA LYS A 805 -2.81 8.40 14.42
C LYS A 805 -2.47 9.74 15.07
N ARG A 806 -3.48 10.60 15.27
CA ARG A 806 -3.44 11.75 16.19
C ARG A 806 -3.76 11.35 17.64
N LYS A 807 -4.45 10.21 17.83
CA LYS A 807 -4.75 9.57 19.12
C LYS A 807 -3.57 8.70 19.58
N TYR A 808 -3.04 7.85 18.69
CA TYR A 808 -1.89 6.96 18.94
C TYR A 808 -0.56 7.68 19.22
N GLU A 809 -0.31 8.82 18.59
CA GLU A 809 0.91 9.62 18.80
C GLU A 809 0.82 10.48 20.08
N LYS A 810 -0.41 10.75 20.54
CA LYS A 810 -0.68 11.30 21.88
C LYS A 810 -0.48 10.21 22.95
N LEU A 811 -0.91 8.99 22.66
CA LEU A 811 -0.72 7.79 23.49
C LEU A 811 0.75 7.33 23.57
N SER A 812 1.54 7.35 22.48
CA SER A 812 2.97 6.95 22.54
C SER A 812 3.84 7.98 23.26
N GLY A 813 3.51 9.27 23.11
CA GLY A 813 4.06 10.34 23.94
C GLY A 813 3.66 10.18 25.41
N MET A 814 2.38 9.90 25.69
CA MET A 814 1.90 9.62 27.06
C MET A 814 2.52 8.36 27.65
N GLN A 815 2.75 7.28 26.89
CA GLN A 815 3.38 6.06 27.39
C GLN A 815 4.85 6.32 27.76
N SER A 816 5.58 7.12 26.99
CA SER A 816 6.94 7.53 27.37
C SER A 816 6.99 8.40 28.63
N VAL A 817 5.90 9.13 28.90
CA VAL A 817 5.73 9.90 30.12
C VAL A 817 5.33 8.99 31.28
N ILE A 818 4.41 8.05 31.07
CA ILE A 818 4.01 7.05 32.07
C ILE A 818 5.22 6.20 32.45
N ASP A 819 5.96 5.64 31.50
CA ASP A 819 7.16 4.83 31.77
C ASP A 819 8.25 5.62 32.50
N ARG A 820 8.36 6.93 32.25
CA ARG A 820 9.28 7.79 33.02
C ARG A 820 8.91 7.81 34.50
N TYR A 821 7.62 7.88 34.83
CA TYR A 821 7.14 7.95 36.21
C TYR A 821 6.99 6.56 36.85
N SER A 822 6.54 5.55 36.11
CA SER A 822 6.37 4.17 36.59
C SER A 822 7.69 3.48 36.95
N ASN A 823 8.81 3.94 36.39
CA ASN A 823 10.15 3.43 36.71
C ASN A 823 10.87 4.24 37.81
N LEU A 824 10.22 5.25 38.42
CA LEU A 824 10.80 5.93 39.57
C LEU A 824 10.84 5.00 40.77
N ASP A 825 11.90 5.11 41.56
CA ASP A 825 11.95 4.42 42.84
C ASP A 825 10.80 4.89 43.74
N GLN A 826 10.01 3.93 44.22
CA GLN A 826 8.90 4.17 45.13
C GLN A 826 9.36 4.39 46.58
N SER A 827 10.67 4.49 46.83
CA SER A 827 11.28 4.88 48.12
C SER A 827 10.81 4.01 49.28
N GLY A 828 10.64 2.70 49.05
CA GLY A 828 10.15 1.74 50.03
C GLY A 828 8.65 1.80 50.33
N ILE A 829 7.91 2.74 49.76
CA ILE A 829 6.45 2.82 49.88
C ILE A 829 5.82 1.82 48.92
N VAL A 830 4.88 1.00 49.41
CA VAL A 830 4.16 -0.02 48.66
C VAL A 830 2.75 0.45 48.34
N GLN A 831 2.33 0.30 47.10
CA GLN A 831 0.96 0.57 46.67
C GLN A 831 0.14 -0.72 46.68
N VAL A 832 -1.07 -0.66 47.25
CA VAL A 832 -2.01 -1.78 47.26
C VAL A 832 -3.32 -1.32 46.66
N MET A 833 -3.67 -1.90 45.51
CA MET A 833 -4.95 -1.69 44.83
C MET A 833 -6.01 -2.59 45.46
N TYR A 834 -6.93 -2.02 46.23
CA TYR A 834 -8.10 -2.73 46.74
C TYR A 834 -9.14 -2.81 45.64
N VAL A 835 -9.57 -4.01 45.28
CA VAL A 835 -10.56 -4.26 44.23
C VAL A 835 -11.78 -5.00 44.79
N TRP A 836 -12.98 -4.63 44.34
CA TRP A 836 -14.25 -5.20 44.82
C TRP A 836 -15.32 -5.20 43.72
N ILE A 837 -16.40 -5.95 43.93
CA ILE A 837 -17.56 -6.04 43.03
C ILE A 837 -18.58 -4.97 43.45
N ASP A 838 -19.14 -4.23 42.48
CA ASP A 838 -20.12 -3.17 42.76
C ASP A 838 -21.57 -3.67 42.89
N GLY A 839 -22.51 -2.73 43.02
CA GLY A 839 -23.93 -3.00 43.22
C GLY A 839 -24.60 -3.75 42.07
N THR A 840 -23.98 -3.81 40.87
CA THR A 840 -24.55 -4.58 39.75
C THR A 840 -24.24 -6.08 39.88
N GLY A 841 -23.24 -6.47 40.67
CA GLY A 841 -22.77 -7.85 40.74
C GLY A 841 -21.93 -8.30 39.53
N GLU A 842 -21.67 -7.39 38.57
CA GLU A 842 -20.96 -7.69 37.32
C GLU A 842 -19.65 -6.91 37.21
N ASN A 843 -19.65 -5.65 37.65
CA ASN A 843 -18.54 -4.76 37.43
C ASN A 843 -17.59 -4.73 38.64
N MET A 844 -16.30 -4.63 38.36
CA MET A 844 -15.29 -4.44 39.39
C MET A 844 -14.84 -2.99 39.49
N ARG A 845 -14.59 -2.56 40.73
CA ARG A 845 -14.06 -1.24 41.08
C ARG A 845 -12.71 -1.41 41.79
N GLY A 846 -11.91 -0.36 41.78
CA GLY A 846 -10.60 -0.39 42.42
C GLY A 846 -10.13 0.97 42.90
N LYS A 847 -9.42 1.00 44.03
CA LYS A 847 -8.70 2.19 44.51
C LYS A 847 -7.45 1.81 45.30
N THR A 848 -6.48 2.72 45.39
CA THR A 848 -5.13 2.42 45.89
C THR A 848 -4.82 3.08 47.23
N LYS A 849 -4.27 2.31 48.17
CA LYS A 849 -3.67 2.80 49.42
C LYS A 849 -2.15 2.59 49.43
N THR A 850 -1.43 3.44 50.16
CA THR A 850 0.02 3.30 50.37
C THR A 850 0.34 2.68 51.73
N PHE A 851 1.42 1.90 51.78
CA PHE A 851 1.93 1.23 52.97
C PHE A 851 3.45 1.34 53.05
N ASN A 852 4.00 1.34 54.26
CA ASN A 852 5.46 1.37 54.49
C ASN A 852 6.08 -0.03 54.60
N PHE A 853 5.30 -1.06 54.26
CA PHE A 853 5.71 -2.47 54.29
C PHE A 853 5.08 -3.21 53.12
N GLU A 854 5.69 -4.31 52.69
CA GLU A 854 5.11 -5.21 51.69
C GLU A 854 4.22 -6.25 52.38
N PRO A 855 2.89 -6.22 52.22
CA PRO A 855 2.01 -7.20 52.83
C PRO A 855 2.22 -8.58 52.17
N LYS A 856 2.30 -9.61 53.00
CA LYS A 856 2.40 -11.02 52.61
C LYS A 856 1.08 -11.75 52.76
N LEU A 857 0.22 -11.30 53.66
CA LEU A 857 -1.11 -11.87 53.90
C LEU A 857 -2.21 -10.79 53.77
N PRO A 858 -3.41 -11.15 53.28
CA PRO A 858 -4.54 -10.20 53.25
C PRO A 858 -4.88 -9.63 54.63
N SER A 859 -4.69 -10.40 55.70
CA SER A 859 -4.97 -9.99 57.09
C SER A 859 -4.04 -8.89 57.62
N GLU A 860 -2.89 -8.66 57.00
CA GLU A 860 -1.98 -7.56 57.37
C GLU A 860 -2.49 -6.20 56.84
N LEU A 861 -3.47 -6.23 55.93
CA LEU A 861 -4.06 -5.05 55.35
C LEU A 861 -5.30 -4.61 56.16
N PRO A 862 -5.42 -3.31 56.49
CA PRO A 862 -6.57 -2.80 57.21
C PRO A 862 -7.83 -2.87 56.34
N ILE A 863 -8.97 -3.02 57.03
CA ILE A 863 -10.28 -2.72 56.44
C ILE A 863 -10.28 -1.26 55.97
N TRP A 864 -10.88 -1.03 54.82
CA TRP A 864 -11.08 0.31 54.26
C TRP A 864 -12.56 0.50 53.95
N ASN A 865 -12.94 1.65 53.42
CA ASN A 865 -14.32 2.03 53.12
C ASN A 865 -14.38 2.77 51.79
N PHE A 866 -15.51 2.79 51.12
CA PHE A 866 -15.77 3.61 49.93
C PHE A 866 -17.22 4.12 49.93
N ASP A 867 -17.52 5.08 49.05
CA ASP A 867 -18.87 5.61 48.88
C ASP A 867 -19.77 4.63 48.12
N GLY A 868 -20.66 3.95 48.84
CA GLY A 868 -21.62 2.98 48.32
C GLY A 868 -22.74 3.60 47.48
N THR A 869 -23.00 4.90 47.60
CA THR A 869 -24.02 5.56 46.76
C THR A 869 -23.54 5.66 45.31
N ALA A 870 -22.23 5.85 45.10
CA ALA A 870 -21.62 5.93 43.78
C ALA A 870 -21.42 4.56 43.08
N THR A 871 -21.72 3.46 43.78
CA THR A 871 -21.58 2.09 43.27
C THR A 871 -22.89 1.31 43.25
N GLY A 872 -24.01 1.95 43.59
CA GLY A 872 -25.33 1.30 43.63
C GLY A 872 -25.50 0.33 44.80
N GLN A 873 -24.74 0.51 45.88
CA GLN A 873 -24.77 -0.36 47.07
C GLN A 873 -25.48 0.28 48.26
N ASN A 874 -25.66 1.61 48.27
CA ASN A 874 -26.40 2.29 49.33
C ASN A 874 -27.27 3.43 48.76
N VAL A 875 -28.42 3.71 49.40
CA VAL A 875 -29.45 4.63 48.88
C VAL A 875 -29.80 5.76 49.88
N THR A 876 -29.31 5.71 51.13
CA THR A 876 -29.73 6.63 52.22
C THR A 876 -28.57 7.07 53.13
N ASP A 877 -28.82 8.04 54.03
CA ASP A 877 -27.84 8.65 54.96
C ASP A 877 -27.02 7.61 55.74
N GLY A 878 -25.77 7.44 55.30
CA GLY A 878 -24.83 6.41 55.78
C GLY A 878 -24.02 5.80 54.63
N SER A 879 -23.49 6.64 53.73
CA SER A 879 -22.94 6.28 52.40
C SER A 879 -21.82 5.23 52.40
N ASP A 880 -21.14 5.02 53.52
CA ASP A 880 -19.91 4.25 53.54
C ASP A 880 -20.19 2.74 53.52
N VAL A 881 -19.54 2.03 52.59
CA VAL A 881 -19.49 0.57 52.54
C VAL A 881 -18.06 0.16 52.83
N TYR A 882 -17.87 -0.81 53.73
CA TYR A 882 -16.54 -1.27 54.11
C TYR A 882 -16.04 -2.36 53.15
N ILE A 883 -14.72 -2.41 52.96
CA ILE A 883 -14.01 -3.41 52.16
C ILE A 883 -12.95 -4.09 53.00
N ARG A 884 -13.03 -5.42 53.09
CA ARG A 884 -12.08 -6.26 53.81
C ARG A 884 -11.26 -7.07 52.82
N PRO A 885 -9.92 -6.96 52.81
CA PRO A 885 -9.05 -7.79 51.97
C PRO A 885 -9.20 -9.27 52.28
N VAL A 886 -9.34 -10.09 51.23
CA VAL A 886 -9.56 -11.53 51.34
C VAL A 886 -8.59 -12.37 50.51
N ALA A 887 -8.03 -11.82 49.45
CA ALA A 887 -6.97 -12.45 48.66
C ALA A 887 -5.97 -11.39 48.16
N LEU A 888 -4.71 -11.78 47.98
CA LEU A 888 -3.62 -10.88 47.61
C LEU A 888 -2.87 -11.41 46.40
N PHE A 889 -2.66 -10.55 45.41
CA PHE A 889 -1.98 -10.86 44.16
C PHE A 889 -0.88 -9.83 43.89
N ARG A 890 0.12 -10.20 43.09
CA ARG A 890 1.11 -9.21 42.60
C ARG A 890 0.43 -8.29 41.59
N ASP A 891 0.74 -6.99 41.63
CA ASP A 891 0.19 -6.03 40.66
C ASP A 891 1.01 -6.02 39.36
N PRO A 892 0.49 -6.50 38.22
CA PRO A 892 1.23 -6.50 36.95
C PRO A 892 1.33 -5.11 36.31
N PHE A 893 0.49 -4.15 36.72
CA PHE A 893 0.50 -2.78 36.20
C PHE A 893 1.45 -1.86 36.99
N ARG A 894 1.76 -2.23 38.23
CA ARG A 894 2.72 -1.55 39.11
C ARG A 894 3.72 -2.57 39.65
N PRO A 895 4.71 -3.00 38.86
CA PRO A 895 5.62 -4.07 39.26
C PRO A 895 6.39 -3.78 40.55
N GLY A 896 6.95 -4.81 41.18
CA GLY A 896 7.74 -4.68 42.41
C GLY A 896 6.96 -5.20 43.63
N PRO A 897 7.03 -4.53 44.80
CA PRO A 897 6.35 -5.00 46.00
C PRO A 897 4.85 -4.69 46.02
N ASN A 898 4.32 -3.97 45.03
CA ASN A 898 2.93 -3.56 44.98
C ASN A 898 1.97 -4.73 44.76
N LYS A 899 0.74 -4.59 45.25
CA LYS A 899 -0.25 -5.67 45.31
C LYS A 899 -1.62 -5.26 44.79
N ILE A 900 -2.39 -6.25 44.35
CA ILE A 900 -3.83 -6.17 44.20
C ILE A 900 -4.45 -6.97 45.35
N ALA A 901 -5.31 -6.33 46.13
CA ALA A 901 -6.07 -6.95 47.21
C ALA A 901 -7.53 -7.08 46.80
N LEU A 902 -7.97 -8.31 46.50
CA LEU A 902 -9.39 -8.59 46.33
C LEU A 902 -10.08 -8.43 47.68
N CYS A 903 -11.22 -7.75 47.69
CA CYS A 903 -11.96 -7.43 48.90
C CYS A 903 -13.39 -7.93 48.86
N GLU A 904 -13.88 -8.35 50.01
CA GLU A 904 -15.30 -8.53 50.26
C GLU A 904 -15.92 -7.22 50.78
N THR A 905 -17.21 -7.00 50.48
CA THR A 905 -17.95 -5.81 50.89
C THR A 905 -18.76 -6.09 52.16
N LEU A 906 -18.79 -5.10 53.06
CA LEU A 906 -19.46 -5.18 54.36
C LEU A 906 -20.33 -3.94 54.59
N ASP A 907 -21.42 -4.13 55.31
CA ASP A 907 -22.31 -3.07 55.75
C ASP A 907 -21.73 -2.24 56.91
N ASN A 908 -22.45 -1.19 57.30
CA ASN A 908 -22.04 -0.27 58.36
C ASN A 908 -21.81 -0.94 59.73
N ASP A 909 -22.43 -2.09 59.98
CA ASP A 909 -22.27 -2.90 61.18
C ASP A 909 -21.18 -4.00 61.04
N TYR A 910 -20.39 -3.96 59.97
CA TYR A 910 -19.40 -4.96 59.57
C TYR A 910 -19.95 -6.34 59.21
N SER A 911 -21.27 -6.49 59.06
CA SER A 911 -21.89 -7.69 58.50
C SER A 911 -21.63 -7.78 56.98
N PRO A 912 -21.69 -8.98 56.37
CA PRO A 912 -21.56 -9.11 54.92
C PRO A 912 -22.65 -8.32 54.19
N HIS A 913 -22.24 -7.47 53.25
CA HIS A 913 -23.20 -6.69 52.47
C HIS A 913 -24.10 -7.62 51.63
N PRO A 914 -25.39 -7.30 51.37
CA PRO A 914 -26.31 -8.20 50.67
C PRO A 914 -25.85 -8.70 49.29
N ASN A 915 -25.04 -7.93 48.58
CA ASN A 915 -24.47 -8.32 47.28
C ASN A 915 -23.14 -9.10 47.38
N ASN A 916 -22.66 -9.40 48.59
CA ASN A 916 -21.43 -10.15 48.82
C ASN A 916 -21.68 -11.67 48.71
N THR A 917 -21.73 -12.15 47.48
CA THR A 917 -21.91 -13.56 47.13
C THR A 917 -20.73 -14.43 47.57
N ARG A 918 -19.53 -13.85 47.69
CA ARG A 918 -18.32 -14.54 48.17
C ARG A 918 -18.50 -15.09 49.57
N HIS A 919 -19.13 -14.32 50.47
CA HIS A 919 -19.35 -14.76 51.85
C HIS A 919 -20.16 -16.05 51.90
N MET A 920 -21.29 -16.09 51.18
CA MET A 920 -22.14 -17.29 51.07
C MET A 920 -21.39 -18.46 50.43
N CYS A 921 -20.63 -18.21 49.36
CA CYS A 921 -19.84 -19.25 48.70
C CYS A 921 -18.82 -19.87 49.65
N LYS A 922 -18.09 -19.05 50.41
CA LYS A 922 -17.09 -19.50 51.38
C LYS A 922 -17.68 -20.46 52.43
N GLU A 923 -18.88 -20.17 52.94
CA GLU A 923 -19.56 -21.07 53.87
C GLU A 923 -19.85 -22.45 53.25
N MET A 924 -20.30 -22.48 52.00
CA MET A 924 -20.59 -23.74 51.30
C MET A 924 -19.32 -24.55 51.01
N MET A 925 -18.23 -23.86 50.65
CA MET A 925 -16.95 -24.50 50.42
C MET A 925 -16.36 -25.09 51.70
N GLU A 926 -16.53 -24.42 52.86
CA GLU A 926 -16.10 -24.98 54.14
C GLU A 926 -16.92 -26.21 54.53
N LYS A 927 -18.24 -26.22 54.27
CA LYS A 927 -19.10 -27.40 54.49
C LYS A 927 -18.72 -28.59 53.60
N ALA A 928 -18.19 -28.35 52.40
CA ALA A 928 -17.80 -29.39 51.45
C ALA A 928 -16.29 -29.68 51.42
N LYS A 929 -15.53 -29.12 52.36
CA LYS A 929 -14.06 -29.12 52.35
C LYS A 929 -13.45 -30.53 52.29
N ASP A 930 -14.05 -31.49 52.99
CA ASP A 930 -13.58 -32.87 53.04
C ASP A 930 -13.64 -33.60 51.69
N GLN A 931 -14.38 -33.05 50.71
CA GLN A 931 -14.47 -33.61 49.36
C GLN A 931 -13.47 -33.00 48.38
N HIS A 932 -12.68 -32.00 48.81
CA HIS A 932 -11.70 -31.27 48.00
C HIS A 932 -12.22 -30.86 46.61
N PRO A 933 -13.29 -30.04 46.55
CA PRO A 933 -13.93 -29.64 45.29
C PRO A 933 -12.99 -28.77 44.46
N TRP A 934 -12.66 -29.22 43.25
CA TRP A 934 -11.86 -28.49 42.27
C TRP A 934 -12.72 -27.96 41.15
N PHE A 935 -12.42 -26.73 40.75
CA PHE A 935 -13.07 -26.03 39.66
C PHE A 935 -12.04 -25.56 38.63
N GLY A 936 -12.41 -25.60 37.36
CA GLY A 936 -11.76 -24.84 36.30
C GLY A 936 -12.81 -24.10 35.50
N MET A 937 -12.65 -22.81 35.25
CA MET A 937 -13.63 -22.01 34.51
C MET A 937 -13.05 -21.46 33.22
N GLU A 938 -13.80 -21.61 32.14
CA GLU A 938 -13.48 -21.23 30.77
C GLU A 938 -14.15 -19.90 30.44
N GLN A 939 -13.49 -18.79 30.70
CA GLN A 939 -14.08 -17.47 30.49
C GLN A 939 -13.99 -17.05 29.03
N GLU A 940 -15.13 -17.09 28.33
CA GLU A 940 -15.26 -16.47 27.01
C GLU A 940 -15.63 -14.99 27.15
N TYR A 941 -15.18 -14.16 26.21
CA TYR A 941 -15.47 -12.74 26.16
C TYR A 941 -15.31 -12.20 24.74
N THR A 942 -15.88 -11.03 24.47
CA THR A 942 -15.73 -10.35 23.18
C THR A 942 -15.06 -9.00 23.35
N LEU A 943 -14.06 -8.75 22.50
CA LEU A 943 -13.41 -7.45 22.40
C LEU A 943 -14.26 -6.53 21.53
N LEU A 944 -14.61 -5.36 22.07
CA LEU A 944 -15.35 -4.31 21.39
C LEU A 944 -14.48 -3.05 21.28
N ASP A 945 -14.70 -2.27 20.23
CA ASP A 945 -14.21 -0.90 20.14
C ASP A 945 -15.11 0.01 21.02
N VAL A 946 -14.68 1.26 21.25
CA VAL A 946 -15.38 2.21 22.14
C VAL A 946 -16.80 2.55 21.69
N ASP A 947 -17.14 2.29 20.43
CA ASP A 947 -18.49 2.40 19.87
C ASP A 947 -19.35 1.15 20.12
N LYS A 948 -18.87 0.20 20.93
CA LYS A 948 -19.48 -1.10 21.25
C LYS A 948 -19.63 -2.04 20.06
N HIS A 949 -18.98 -1.75 18.92
CA HIS A 949 -18.93 -2.68 17.80
C HIS A 949 -17.75 -3.65 17.98
N PRO A 950 -17.85 -4.94 17.59
CA PRO A 950 -16.76 -5.89 17.77
C PRO A 950 -15.46 -5.43 17.11
N TYR A 951 -14.35 -5.61 17.83
CA TYR A 951 -13.06 -5.09 17.44
C TYR A 951 -12.56 -5.77 16.16
N GLY A 952 -12.06 -4.99 15.20
CA GLY A 952 -11.59 -5.51 13.91
C GLY A 952 -12.70 -5.80 12.88
N TRP A 953 -13.98 -5.69 13.25
CA TRP A 953 -15.08 -5.84 12.30
C TRP A 953 -15.21 -4.63 11.35
N PRO A 954 -15.75 -4.81 10.14
CA PRO A 954 -16.06 -3.70 9.24
C PRO A 954 -17.04 -2.72 9.89
N LYS A 955 -16.72 -1.42 9.91
CA LYS A 955 -17.44 -0.40 10.70
C LYS A 955 -18.95 -0.24 10.45
N HIS A 956 -19.49 -0.86 9.41
CA HIS A 956 -20.93 -0.94 9.12
C HIS A 956 -21.31 -2.28 8.49
N GLY A 957 -20.67 -3.37 8.92
CA GLY A 957 -20.88 -4.67 8.31
C GLY A 957 -20.43 -5.82 9.21
N TYR A 958 -20.52 -7.01 8.64
CA TYR A 958 -20.12 -8.25 9.27
C TYR A 958 -18.85 -8.78 8.57
N PRO A 959 -17.96 -9.47 9.32
CA PRO A 959 -16.90 -10.25 8.70
C PRO A 959 -17.49 -11.48 7.98
N ALA A 960 -16.63 -12.32 7.40
CA ALA A 960 -17.08 -13.57 6.79
C ALA A 960 -17.77 -14.48 7.82
N PRO A 961 -18.63 -15.42 7.42
CA PRO A 961 -19.27 -16.36 8.34
C PRO A 961 -18.28 -17.12 9.23
N GLN A 962 -18.75 -17.58 10.38
CA GLN A 962 -17.96 -18.33 11.35
C GLN A 962 -17.35 -19.61 10.74
N GLY A 963 -16.20 -20.04 11.26
CA GLY A 963 -15.45 -21.18 10.76
C GLY A 963 -13.93 -21.01 10.83
N PRO A 964 -13.35 -19.98 10.20
CA PRO A 964 -11.90 -19.81 10.15
C PRO A 964 -11.29 -19.16 11.42
N TYR A 965 -12.12 -18.71 12.36
CA TYR A 965 -11.71 -17.89 13.50
C TYR A 965 -11.25 -18.69 14.71
N TYR A 966 -11.96 -19.78 15.05
CA TYR A 966 -11.64 -20.64 16.18
C TYR A 966 -10.22 -21.18 16.06
N CYS A 967 -9.39 -20.93 17.07
CA CYS A 967 -7.95 -21.24 17.08
C CYS A 967 -7.19 -20.75 15.83
N GLY A 968 -7.69 -19.71 15.17
CA GLY A 968 -7.13 -19.18 13.93
C GLY A 968 -5.75 -18.55 14.12
N VAL A 969 -5.06 -18.33 12.99
CA VAL A 969 -3.82 -17.55 12.92
C VAL A 969 -3.81 -16.76 11.61
N GLY A 970 -3.40 -15.49 11.69
CA GLY A 970 -3.45 -14.54 10.57
C GLY A 970 -4.27 -13.30 10.92
N SER A 971 -3.90 -12.16 10.33
CA SER A 971 -4.52 -10.87 10.59
C SER A 971 -5.98 -10.77 10.11
N ASP A 972 -6.40 -11.67 9.23
CA ASP A 972 -7.76 -11.79 8.70
C ASP A 972 -8.69 -12.63 9.58
N LYS A 973 -8.13 -13.45 10.48
CA LYS A 973 -8.88 -14.39 11.33
C LYS A 973 -8.87 -14.00 12.80
N VAL A 974 -7.79 -13.37 13.25
CA VAL A 974 -7.53 -13.18 14.67
C VAL A 974 -7.42 -11.70 14.99
N TYR A 975 -8.39 -11.19 15.75
CA TYR A 975 -8.47 -9.77 16.09
C TYR A 975 -8.18 -9.59 17.58
N GLY A 976 -7.14 -8.81 17.92
CA GLY A 976 -6.84 -8.47 19.32
C GLY A 976 -5.97 -9.48 20.09
N ARG A 977 -5.14 -10.27 19.41
CA ARG A 977 -4.24 -11.24 20.07
C ARG A 977 -3.28 -10.56 21.06
N GLU A 978 -2.88 -9.34 20.77
CA GLU A 978 -2.01 -8.54 21.63
C GLU A 978 -2.59 -8.29 23.03
N ILE A 979 -3.93 -8.19 23.15
CA ILE A 979 -4.64 -8.06 24.43
C ILE A 979 -4.58 -9.37 25.19
N VAL A 980 -4.83 -10.48 24.49
CA VAL A 980 -4.82 -11.83 25.08
C VAL A 980 -3.43 -12.20 25.59
N GLU A 981 -2.39 -11.96 24.78
CA GLU A 981 -0.99 -12.21 25.17
C GLU A 981 -0.55 -11.36 26.37
N ALA A 982 -1.01 -10.10 26.44
CA ALA A 982 -0.72 -9.21 27.56
C ALA A 982 -1.45 -9.65 28.83
N HIS A 983 -2.75 -9.97 28.73
CA HIS A 983 -3.56 -10.49 29.83
C HIS A 983 -3.01 -11.82 30.37
N PHE A 984 -2.63 -12.73 29.47
CA PHE A 984 -2.06 -14.03 29.85
C PHE A 984 -0.81 -13.86 30.70
N LYS A 985 0.11 -12.97 30.28
CA LYS A 985 1.32 -12.64 31.04
C LYS A 985 1.02 -11.90 32.34
N ALA A 986 0.03 -11.00 32.34
CA ALA A 986 -0.40 -10.28 33.54
C ALA A 986 -0.93 -11.24 34.61
N CYS A 987 -1.75 -12.22 34.21
CA CYS A 987 -2.27 -13.29 35.08
C CYS A 987 -1.13 -14.16 35.65
N MET A 988 -0.20 -14.64 34.79
CA MET A 988 0.97 -15.41 35.24
C MET A 988 1.83 -14.60 36.23
N TYR A 989 2.04 -13.31 35.98
CA TYR A 989 2.77 -12.45 36.90
C TYR A 989 2.01 -12.26 38.22
N ALA A 990 0.70 -11.99 38.17
CA ALA A 990 -0.13 -11.79 39.35
C ALA A 990 -0.18 -13.03 40.27
N GLY A 991 0.07 -14.23 39.70
CA GLY A 991 -0.03 -15.51 40.40
C GLY A 991 -1.40 -16.17 40.22
N ILE A 992 -2.16 -15.75 39.21
CA ILE A 992 -3.40 -16.42 38.81
C ILE A 992 -3.03 -17.76 38.15
N LYS A 993 -3.73 -18.83 38.54
CA LYS A 993 -3.69 -20.18 37.95
C LYS A 993 -4.38 -20.19 36.58
N ILE A 994 -3.93 -19.32 35.69
CA ILE A 994 -4.37 -19.30 34.30
C ILE A 994 -3.78 -20.55 33.60
N SER A 995 -4.64 -21.37 33.00
CA SER A 995 -4.26 -22.67 32.43
C SER A 995 -4.18 -22.70 30.91
N GLY A 996 -4.79 -21.74 30.23
CA GLY A 996 -4.74 -21.64 28.77
C GLY A 996 -5.55 -20.47 28.20
N THR A 997 -5.49 -20.34 26.87
CA THR A 997 -6.27 -19.40 26.06
C THR A 997 -6.47 -19.92 24.64
N ASN A 998 -7.57 -19.53 24.00
CA ASN A 998 -7.85 -19.78 22.59
C ASN A 998 -8.60 -18.59 21.97
N ALA A 999 -8.46 -18.44 20.65
CA ALA A 999 -9.37 -17.60 19.88
C ALA A 999 -10.68 -18.37 19.70
N GLU A 1000 -11.80 -17.71 19.96
CA GLU A 1000 -13.11 -18.35 19.88
C GLU A 1000 -13.72 -18.29 18.46
N THR A 1001 -14.88 -18.93 18.32
CA THR A 1001 -15.57 -19.13 17.04
C THR A 1001 -16.05 -17.83 16.40
N MET A 1002 -16.50 -16.85 17.19
CA MET A 1002 -16.83 -15.51 16.68
C MET A 1002 -15.56 -14.67 16.55
N PRO A 1003 -15.35 -13.95 15.44
CA PRO A 1003 -14.19 -13.07 15.30
C PRO A 1003 -14.23 -11.96 16.37
N ALA A 1004 -13.07 -11.70 16.99
CA ALA A 1004 -12.88 -10.86 18.18
C ALA A 1004 -13.41 -11.44 19.51
N GLN A 1005 -13.95 -12.66 19.50
CA GLN A 1005 -14.21 -13.44 20.71
C GLN A 1005 -12.99 -14.27 21.09
N TRP A 1006 -12.75 -14.38 22.38
CA TRP A 1006 -11.60 -15.06 22.95
C TRP A 1006 -11.98 -15.78 24.23
N GLU A 1007 -11.14 -16.72 24.62
CA GLU A 1007 -11.28 -17.47 25.86
C GLU A 1007 -9.97 -17.47 26.66
N PHE A 1008 -10.11 -17.45 27.99
CA PHE A 1008 -9.03 -17.83 28.90
C PHE A 1008 -9.57 -18.79 29.97
N GLN A 1009 -8.74 -19.75 30.37
CA GLN A 1009 -9.12 -20.73 31.39
C GLN A 1009 -8.39 -20.45 32.70
N VAL A 1010 -9.12 -20.53 33.82
CA VAL A 1010 -8.54 -20.43 35.18
C VAL A 1010 -8.83 -21.73 35.93
N GLY A 1011 -7.79 -22.36 36.46
CA GLY A 1011 -7.88 -23.57 37.26
C GLY A 1011 -6.87 -24.67 36.89
N PRO A 1012 -6.87 -25.79 37.61
CA PRO A 1012 -7.79 -26.12 38.69
C PRO A 1012 -7.55 -25.29 39.97
N CYS A 1013 -8.63 -24.77 40.54
CA CYS A 1013 -8.66 -24.04 41.82
C CYS A 1013 -9.55 -24.78 42.82
N GLU A 1014 -9.15 -24.81 44.10
CA GLU A 1014 -9.92 -25.50 45.13
C GLU A 1014 -10.90 -24.56 45.83
N GLY A 1015 -12.17 -24.93 45.85
CA GLY A 1015 -13.24 -24.21 46.53
C GLY A 1015 -13.28 -22.71 46.22
N ILE A 1016 -13.17 -21.88 47.27
CA ILE A 1016 -13.33 -20.42 47.18
C ILE A 1016 -12.29 -19.72 46.30
N GLU A 1017 -11.13 -20.36 46.10
CA GLU A 1017 -10.02 -19.83 45.29
C GLU A 1017 -10.46 -19.60 43.84
N MET A 1018 -11.39 -20.42 43.31
CA MET A 1018 -11.87 -20.29 41.94
C MET A 1018 -12.50 -18.92 41.68
N GLY A 1019 -13.42 -18.48 42.55
CA GLY A 1019 -14.06 -17.18 42.42
C GLY A 1019 -13.08 -16.03 42.64
N ASP A 1020 -12.17 -16.16 43.62
CA ASP A 1020 -11.14 -15.15 43.89
C ASP A 1020 -10.26 -14.91 42.67
N GLN A 1021 -9.81 -15.99 42.03
CA GLN A 1021 -8.94 -15.90 40.88
C GLN A 1021 -9.64 -15.46 39.60
N LEU A 1022 -10.86 -15.93 39.33
CA LEU A 1022 -11.57 -15.52 38.11
C LEU A 1022 -11.95 -14.04 38.15
N TRP A 1023 -12.41 -13.53 39.29
CA TRP A 1023 -12.71 -12.09 39.43
C TRP A 1023 -11.47 -11.24 39.23
N VAL A 1024 -10.34 -11.60 39.83
CA VAL A 1024 -9.09 -10.86 39.60
C VAL A 1024 -8.61 -11.01 38.15
N ALA A 1025 -8.75 -12.19 37.53
CA ALA A 1025 -8.43 -12.36 36.11
C ALA A 1025 -9.30 -11.47 35.20
N ARG A 1026 -10.61 -11.32 35.49
CA ARG A 1026 -11.51 -10.38 34.80
C ARG A 1026 -11.08 -8.93 35.00
N TYR A 1027 -10.72 -8.54 36.22
CA TYR A 1027 -10.19 -7.21 36.50
C TYR A 1027 -8.92 -6.91 35.70
N LEU A 1028 -7.97 -7.85 35.68
CA LEU A 1028 -6.77 -7.73 34.87
C LEU A 1028 -7.11 -7.59 33.38
N LEU A 1029 -8.10 -8.35 32.87
CA LEU A 1029 -8.53 -8.26 31.48
C LEU A 1029 -9.10 -6.88 31.16
N HIS A 1030 -10.00 -6.35 32.00
CA HIS A 1030 -10.54 -4.99 31.83
C HIS A 1030 -9.45 -3.93 31.88
N ARG A 1031 -8.51 -4.03 32.83
CA ARG A 1031 -7.37 -3.11 32.95
C ARG A 1031 -6.43 -3.16 31.75
N VAL A 1032 -6.14 -4.35 31.22
CA VAL A 1032 -5.38 -4.50 29.97
C VAL A 1032 -6.15 -3.89 28.81
N CYS A 1033 -7.44 -4.19 28.65
CA CYS A 1033 -8.26 -3.58 27.60
C CYS A 1033 -8.29 -2.05 27.68
N GLU A 1034 -8.33 -1.49 28.89
CA GLU A 1034 -8.26 -0.05 29.12
C GLU A 1034 -6.96 0.56 28.58
N ASP A 1035 -5.81 -0.09 28.83
CA ASP A 1035 -4.50 0.36 28.33
C ASP A 1035 -4.45 0.33 26.79
N PHE A 1036 -5.15 -0.61 26.14
CA PHE A 1036 -5.31 -0.69 24.68
C PHE A 1036 -6.44 0.17 24.12
N GLY A 1037 -7.24 0.81 24.97
CA GLY A 1037 -8.39 1.64 24.57
C GLY A 1037 -9.56 0.84 23.98
N LEU A 1038 -9.74 -0.41 24.41
CA LEU A 1038 -10.82 -1.31 24.01
C LEU A 1038 -11.77 -1.59 25.17
N VAL A 1039 -12.95 -2.11 24.86
CA VAL A 1039 -13.95 -2.57 25.83
C VAL A 1039 -14.01 -4.09 25.80
N CYS A 1040 -13.93 -4.74 26.95
CA CYS A 1040 -14.21 -6.17 27.09
C CYS A 1040 -15.67 -6.34 27.48
N SER A 1041 -16.41 -7.15 26.72
CA SER A 1041 -17.80 -7.53 27.01
C SER A 1041 -17.85 -8.97 27.51
N LEU A 1042 -18.50 -9.16 28.67
CA LEU A 1042 -18.87 -10.46 29.20
C LEU A 1042 -20.34 -10.81 28.90
N ASP A 1043 -21.04 -10.02 28.09
CA ASP A 1043 -22.41 -10.32 27.68
C ASP A 1043 -22.49 -11.68 26.95
N PRO A 1044 -23.44 -12.57 27.29
CA PRO A 1044 -23.52 -13.91 26.72
C PRO A 1044 -23.95 -13.97 25.26
N LYS A 1045 -24.50 -12.89 24.71
CA LYS A 1045 -24.88 -12.80 23.30
C LYS A 1045 -24.65 -11.37 22.80
N PRO A 1046 -23.38 -10.97 22.61
CA PRO A 1046 -23.02 -9.59 22.31
C PRO A 1046 -23.49 -9.13 20.93
N ILE A 1047 -23.63 -10.06 19.99
CA ILE A 1047 -24.17 -9.84 18.65
C ILE A 1047 -25.31 -10.82 18.40
N VAL A 1048 -26.45 -10.27 17.94
CA VAL A 1048 -27.65 -11.05 17.60
C VAL A 1048 -27.47 -11.69 16.22
N GLY A 1049 -28.02 -12.89 16.03
CA GLY A 1049 -28.00 -13.63 14.77
C GLY A 1049 -27.06 -14.84 14.79
N ASP A 1050 -26.54 -15.19 13.61
CA ASP A 1050 -25.73 -16.38 13.32
C ASP A 1050 -24.27 -16.24 13.79
N TRP A 1051 -24.10 -15.80 15.04
CA TRP A 1051 -22.81 -15.61 15.71
C TRP A 1051 -22.83 -16.32 17.06
N ASN A 1052 -21.72 -16.94 17.45
CA ASN A 1052 -21.63 -17.65 18.73
C ASN A 1052 -21.91 -16.70 19.89
N GLY A 1053 -22.52 -17.24 20.94
CA GLY A 1053 -22.60 -16.55 22.23
C GLY A 1053 -21.33 -16.79 23.04
N ALA A 1054 -21.26 -16.14 24.22
CA ALA A 1054 -20.16 -16.28 25.16
C ALA A 1054 -20.60 -17.03 26.42
N GLY A 1055 -19.88 -18.12 26.76
CA GLY A 1055 -20.10 -18.93 27.95
C GLY A 1055 -19.06 -18.70 29.05
N CYS A 1056 -19.30 -19.33 30.20
CA CYS A 1056 -18.26 -19.55 31.21
C CYS A 1056 -18.28 -21.01 31.68
N HIS A 1057 -17.84 -21.95 30.85
CA HIS A 1057 -17.97 -23.38 31.18
C HIS A 1057 -17.24 -23.72 32.48
N VAL A 1058 -17.82 -24.62 33.28
CA VAL A 1058 -17.31 -24.99 34.60
C VAL A 1058 -16.94 -26.46 34.62
N ASN A 1059 -15.65 -26.73 34.66
CA ASN A 1059 -15.08 -28.03 34.91
C ASN A 1059 -15.10 -28.30 36.43
N PHE A 1060 -15.76 -29.38 36.87
CA PHE A 1060 -15.91 -29.69 38.30
C PHE A 1060 -15.53 -31.14 38.63
N SER A 1061 -14.85 -31.31 39.77
CA SER A 1061 -14.56 -32.63 40.35
C SER A 1061 -14.41 -32.59 41.87
N THR A 1062 -14.71 -33.71 42.53
CA THR A 1062 -14.30 -33.99 43.93
C THR A 1062 -13.11 -34.94 43.94
N GLU A 1063 -12.47 -35.13 45.10
CA GLU A 1063 -11.37 -36.10 45.26
C GLU A 1063 -11.79 -37.50 44.79
N GLU A 1064 -13.01 -37.93 45.13
CA GLU A 1064 -13.55 -39.22 44.70
C GLU A 1064 -13.64 -39.33 43.17
N MET A 1065 -14.13 -38.29 42.49
CA MET A 1065 -14.23 -38.28 41.02
C MET A 1065 -12.86 -38.41 40.34
N ARG A 1066 -11.82 -37.81 40.94
CA ARG A 1066 -10.45 -37.80 40.38
C ARG A 1066 -9.66 -39.06 40.71
N THR A 1067 -10.03 -39.81 41.74
CA THR A 1067 -9.25 -40.95 42.21
C THR A 1067 -9.42 -42.15 41.27
N PRO A 1068 -8.34 -42.63 40.62
CA PRO A 1068 -8.42 -43.81 39.76
C PRO A 1068 -8.86 -45.04 40.55
N SER A 1069 -9.75 -45.84 39.96
CA SER A 1069 -10.30 -47.02 40.64
C SER A 1069 -10.58 -48.14 39.64
N LYS A 1070 -10.28 -49.40 40.01
CA LYS A 1070 -10.46 -50.56 39.13
C LYS A 1070 -11.93 -50.88 38.84
N ASP A 1071 -12.85 -50.37 39.67
CA ASP A 1071 -14.30 -50.57 39.63
C ASP A 1071 -15.06 -49.38 38.98
N GLY A 1072 -14.34 -48.39 38.44
CA GLY A 1072 -14.91 -47.20 37.78
C GLY A 1072 -15.67 -46.27 38.73
N ARG A 1073 -15.32 -46.28 40.02
CA ARG A 1073 -15.97 -45.46 41.06
C ARG A 1073 -15.92 -43.96 40.79
N GLY A 1074 -14.79 -43.46 40.29
CA GLY A 1074 -14.65 -42.04 39.93
C GLY A 1074 -15.67 -41.61 38.87
N TYR A 1075 -15.82 -42.39 37.80
CA TYR A 1075 -16.83 -42.15 36.77
C TYR A 1075 -18.27 -42.27 37.30
N LYS A 1076 -18.56 -43.25 38.16
CA LYS A 1076 -19.88 -43.37 38.80
C LYS A 1076 -20.23 -42.15 39.66
N ALA A 1077 -19.26 -41.62 40.41
CA ALA A 1077 -19.45 -40.40 41.19
C ALA A 1077 -19.77 -39.19 40.28
N ILE A 1078 -19.16 -39.12 39.09
CA ILE A 1078 -19.50 -38.12 38.06
C ILE A 1078 -20.94 -38.30 37.59
N GLU A 1079 -21.35 -39.51 37.22
CA GLU A 1079 -22.74 -39.79 36.77
C GLU A 1079 -23.77 -39.46 37.86
N GLU A 1080 -23.47 -39.76 39.12
CA GLU A 1080 -24.31 -39.41 40.25
C GLU A 1080 -24.45 -37.90 40.43
N ALA A 1081 -23.36 -37.14 40.29
CA ALA A 1081 -23.40 -35.68 40.35
C ALA A 1081 -24.22 -35.08 39.19
N ILE A 1082 -24.06 -35.60 37.97
CA ILE A 1082 -24.85 -35.19 36.81
C ILE A 1082 -26.34 -35.50 37.02
N HIS A 1083 -26.66 -36.66 37.59
CA HIS A 1083 -28.03 -37.01 37.94
C HIS A 1083 -28.62 -36.11 39.04
N LYS A 1084 -27.78 -35.62 39.97
CA LYS A 1084 -28.21 -34.60 40.95
C LYS A 1084 -28.50 -33.27 40.27
N LEU A 1085 -27.68 -32.83 39.31
CA LEU A 1085 -27.85 -31.58 38.55
C LEU A 1085 -29.09 -31.59 37.66
N SER A 1086 -29.42 -32.73 37.05
CA SER A 1086 -30.59 -32.83 36.14
C SER A 1086 -31.92 -32.54 36.84
N LYS A 1087 -32.01 -32.79 38.15
CA LYS A 1087 -33.22 -32.57 38.95
C LYS A 1087 -33.47 -31.12 39.33
N VAL A 1088 -32.45 -30.27 39.21
CA VAL A 1088 -32.46 -28.86 39.64
C VAL A 1088 -31.98 -27.92 38.52
N HIS A 1089 -32.23 -28.30 37.26
CA HIS A 1089 -31.73 -27.57 36.11
C HIS A 1089 -32.16 -26.09 36.11
N LEU A 1090 -33.46 -25.82 36.27
CA LEU A 1090 -34.02 -24.46 36.26
C LEU A 1090 -33.54 -23.63 37.45
N GLU A 1091 -33.31 -24.26 38.60
CA GLU A 1091 -32.71 -23.62 39.76
C GLU A 1091 -31.27 -23.20 39.45
N HIS A 1092 -30.46 -24.07 38.83
CA HIS A 1092 -29.10 -23.71 38.42
C HIS A 1092 -29.08 -22.56 37.40
N ILE A 1093 -29.97 -22.56 36.40
CA ILE A 1093 -30.06 -21.46 35.42
C ILE A 1093 -30.23 -20.10 36.11
N ALA A 1094 -30.99 -20.03 37.21
CA ALA A 1094 -31.17 -18.79 37.97
C ALA A 1094 -29.91 -18.28 38.69
N TYR A 1095 -28.92 -19.14 38.93
CA TYR A 1095 -27.63 -18.76 39.53
C TYR A 1095 -26.54 -18.52 38.47
N TYR A 1096 -26.82 -18.83 37.20
CA TYR A 1096 -25.84 -18.91 36.11
C TYR A 1096 -25.72 -17.63 35.29
N ASP A 1097 -26.48 -16.59 35.64
CA ASP A 1097 -26.23 -15.19 35.28
C ASP A 1097 -26.79 -14.24 36.37
N PRO A 1098 -26.33 -12.98 36.44
CA PRO A 1098 -26.75 -12.00 37.45
C PRO A 1098 -28.25 -11.64 37.40
N HIS A 1099 -28.92 -11.91 36.29
CA HIS A 1099 -30.32 -11.57 36.04
C HIS A 1099 -31.24 -12.79 36.11
N GLY A 1100 -30.82 -13.86 36.79
CA GLY A 1100 -31.68 -14.99 37.13
C GLY A 1100 -32.06 -15.88 35.94
N GLY A 1101 -31.23 -15.93 34.89
CA GLY A 1101 -31.47 -16.73 33.68
C GLY A 1101 -31.80 -15.89 32.44
N ARG A 1102 -32.15 -14.60 32.65
CA ARG A 1102 -32.66 -13.72 31.59
C ARG A 1102 -31.62 -13.35 30.54
N ASP A 1103 -30.36 -13.23 30.93
CA ASP A 1103 -29.29 -12.98 29.96
C ASP A 1103 -29.02 -14.22 29.12
N ASN A 1104 -28.98 -15.37 29.77
CA ASN A 1104 -28.61 -16.64 29.16
C ASN A 1104 -29.69 -17.15 28.18
N GLU A 1105 -30.95 -16.70 28.29
CA GLU A 1105 -32.03 -16.93 27.30
C GLU A 1105 -31.58 -16.60 25.87
N ARG A 1106 -30.75 -15.56 25.71
CA ARG A 1106 -30.27 -15.11 24.40
C ARG A 1106 -29.20 -16.03 23.81
N ARG A 1107 -28.55 -16.85 24.64
CA ARG A 1107 -27.44 -17.72 24.28
C ARG A 1107 -27.87 -19.18 24.14
N LEU A 1108 -28.54 -19.73 25.16
CA LEU A 1108 -28.93 -21.13 25.27
C LEU A 1108 -30.18 -21.43 24.42
N THR A 1109 -29.96 -21.55 23.11
CA THR A 1109 -31.02 -21.63 22.10
C THR A 1109 -31.12 -23.00 21.42
N GLY A 1110 -30.23 -23.94 21.75
CA GLY A 1110 -30.09 -25.21 21.02
C GLY A 1110 -29.22 -25.11 19.75
N ALA A 1111 -28.90 -23.89 19.31
CA ALA A 1111 -28.00 -23.63 18.18
C ALA A 1111 -26.59 -23.28 18.67
N HIS A 1112 -25.61 -23.29 17.76
CA HIS A 1112 -24.22 -22.84 18.02
C HIS A 1112 -23.53 -23.57 19.19
N GLU A 1113 -23.59 -24.91 19.21
CA GLU A 1113 -22.95 -25.73 20.26
C GLU A 1113 -23.47 -25.43 21.68
N THR A 1114 -24.77 -25.10 21.81
CA THR A 1114 -25.45 -24.91 23.09
C THR A 1114 -26.72 -25.74 23.17
N GLU A 1115 -27.14 -26.13 24.38
CA GLU A 1115 -28.46 -26.71 24.64
C GLU A 1115 -29.51 -25.60 24.79
N THR A 1116 -30.78 -25.92 24.62
CA THR A 1116 -31.90 -25.02 24.94
C THR A 1116 -31.99 -24.75 26.44
N ILE A 1117 -32.33 -23.52 26.84
CA ILE A 1117 -32.37 -23.11 28.26
C ILE A 1117 -33.34 -23.90 29.14
N ASP A 1118 -34.35 -24.55 28.54
CA ASP A 1118 -35.38 -25.31 29.27
C ASP A 1118 -35.04 -26.81 29.38
N ALA A 1119 -34.10 -27.31 28.57
CA ALA A 1119 -33.75 -28.71 28.51
C ALA A 1119 -32.44 -29.00 29.26
N PHE A 1120 -32.42 -30.14 29.96
CA PHE A 1120 -31.19 -30.71 30.51
C PHE A 1120 -30.77 -31.93 29.71
N SER A 1121 -29.52 -31.96 29.28
CA SER A 1121 -28.91 -33.11 28.61
C SER A 1121 -27.47 -33.32 29.05
N SER A 1122 -26.97 -34.55 28.94
CA SER A 1122 -25.57 -34.87 29.22
C SER A 1122 -25.04 -35.92 28.25
N GLY A 1123 -23.75 -35.84 27.89
CA GLY A 1123 -23.15 -36.81 26.98
C GLY A 1123 -21.62 -36.81 26.96
N VAL A 1124 -21.06 -37.95 26.54
CA VAL A 1124 -19.61 -38.10 26.35
C VAL A 1124 -19.18 -37.38 25.08
N ALA A 1125 -18.25 -36.43 25.21
CA ALA A 1125 -17.72 -35.61 24.11
C ALA A 1125 -18.80 -34.88 23.28
N ASN A 1126 -19.99 -34.66 23.83
CA ASN A 1126 -21.07 -33.96 23.14
C ASN A 1126 -21.02 -32.46 23.46
N ARG A 1127 -20.78 -31.62 22.46
CA ARG A 1127 -20.75 -30.15 22.60
C ARG A 1127 -22.12 -29.48 22.43
N GLU A 1128 -23.20 -30.22 22.29
CA GLU A 1128 -24.54 -29.63 22.20
C GLU A 1128 -25.35 -29.85 23.49
N CYS A 1129 -24.76 -30.52 24.48
CA CYS A 1129 -25.44 -30.86 25.72
C CYS A 1129 -25.17 -29.87 26.86
N SER A 1130 -26.02 -29.92 27.90
CA SER A 1130 -25.84 -29.09 29.10
C SER A 1130 -24.57 -29.47 29.88
N ILE A 1131 -24.35 -30.77 30.10
CA ILE A 1131 -23.19 -31.31 30.82
C ILE A 1131 -22.40 -32.26 29.92
N ARG A 1132 -21.17 -31.86 29.59
CA ARG A 1132 -20.28 -32.68 28.79
C ARG A 1132 -19.33 -33.46 29.68
N ILE A 1133 -19.16 -34.74 29.38
CA ILE A 1133 -18.09 -35.56 29.96
C ILE A 1133 -16.96 -35.62 28.93
N PRO A 1134 -15.73 -35.15 29.25
CA PRO A 1134 -14.60 -35.25 28.32
C PRO A 1134 -14.33 -36.71 27.93
N ARG A 1135 -13.91 -36.93 26.68
CA ARG A 1135 -13.63 -38.29 26.17
C ARG A 1135 -12.60 -39.03 27.03
N GLN A 1136 -11.52 -38.33 27.38
CA GLN A 1136 -10.46 -38.90 28.21
C GLN A 1136 -10.96 -39.32 29.60
N VAL A 1137 -11.94 -38.62 30.19
CA VAL A 1137 -12.54 -38.98 31.48
C VAL A 1137 -13.36 -40.27 31.37
N PHE A 1138 -14.06 -40.46 30.26
CA PHE A 1138 -14.74 -41.71 29.96
C PHE A 1138 -13.73 -42.86 29.76
N ASP A 1139 -12.63 -42.62 29.05
CA ASP A 1139 -11.62 -43.65 28.80
C ASP A 1139 -10.87 -44.04 30.09
N ASP A 1140 -10.52 -43.06 30.94
CA ASP A 1140 -9.79 -43.25 32.19
C ASP A 1140 -10.69 -43.65 33.37
N GLN A 1141 -12.01 -43.60 33.19
CA GLN A 1141 -13.03 -43.89 34.21
C GLN A 1141 -12.90 -43.05 35.51
N CYS A 1142 -12.26 -41.89 35.41
CA CYS A 1142 -12.10 -40.90 36.49
C CYS A 1142 -11.73 -39.52 35.91
N GLY A 1143 -11.97 -38.45 36.66
CA GLY A 1143 -11.64 -37.08 36.25
C GLY A 1143 -12.66 -36.04 36.70
N TYR A 1144 -13.30 -35.36 35.74
CA TYR A 1144 -14.23 -34.24 35.94
C TYR A 1144 -15.34 -34.22 34.88
N PHE A 1145 -16.39 -33.43 35.10
CA PHE A 1145 -17.36 -33.07 34.06
C PHE A 1145 -17.35 -31.55 33.79
N GLU A 1146 -17.86 -31.15 32.63
CA GLU A 1146 -17.93 -29.76 32.15
C GLU A 1146 -19.41 -29.32 32.14
N ASP A 1147 -19.79 -28.37 32.99
CA ASP A 1147 -21.08 -27.70 32.94
C ASP A 1147 -21.03 -26.50 32.00
N ARG A 1148 -21.76 -26.57 30.88
CA ARG A 1148 -21.67 -25.62 29.76
C ARG A 1148 -22.75 -24.54 29.80
N ARG A 1149 -23.62 -24.62 30.81
CA ARG A 1149 -24.76 -23.71 30.99
C ARG A 1149 -24.40 -22.34 31.56
N PRO A 1150 -23.34 -22.11 32.37
CA PRO A 1150 -23.08 -20.78 32.91
C PRO A 1150 -22.80 -19.73 31.83
N SER A 1151 -23.37 -18.54 32.01
CA SER A 1151 -23.16 -17.38 31.14
C SER A 1151 -21.75 -16.80 31.29
N SER A 1152 -21.21 -16.13 30.26
CA SER A 1152 -19.94 -15.41 30.36
C SER A 1152 -19.92 -14.32 31.44
N ASN A 1153 -21.07 -13.70 31.76
CA ASN A 1153 -21.19 -12.70 32.85
C ASN A 1153 -21.56 -13.30 34.22
N CYS A 1154 -21.58 -14.64 34.38
CA CYS A 1154 -21.92 -15.25 35.66
C CYS A 1154 -20.97 -14.81 36.79
N ASP A 1155 -21.47 -14.75 38.02
CA ASP A 1155 -20.60 -14.62 39.18
C ASP A 1155 -20.03 -16.01 39.53
N PRO A 1156 -18.71 -16.23 39.46
CA PRO A 1156 -18.12 -17.52 39.80
C PRO A 1156 -18.45 -17.96 41.23
N TYR A 1157 -18.68 -17.05 42.18
CA TYR A 1157 -19.06 -17.42 43.54
C TYR A 1157 -20.44 -18.06 43.59
N THR A 1158 -21.43 -17.52 42.88
CA THR A 1158 -22.79 -18.08 42.86
C THR A 1158 -22.81 -19.43 42.15
N VAL A 1159 -22.10 -19.54 41.02
CA VAL A 1159 -22.03 -20.76 40.22
C VAL A 1159 -21.35 -21.89 40.99
N THR A 1160 -20.15 -21.66 41.52
CA THR A 1160 -19.40 -22.69 42.27
C THR A 1160 -20.10 -23.08 43.57
N ALA A 1161 -20.78 -22.14 44.24
CA ALA A 1161 -21.61 -22.45 45.40
C ALA A 1161 -22.80 -23.33 45.02
N ALA A 1162 -23.51 -23.04 43.92
CA ALA A 1162 -24.64 -23.83 43.46
C ALA A 1162 -24.22 -25.26 43.08
N VAL A 1163 -23.11 -25.42 42.34
CA VAL A 1163 -22.55 -26.74 42.00
C VAL A 1163 -22.17 -27.51 43.26
N THR A 1164 -21.51 -26.87 44.23
CA THR A 1164 -21.12 -27.49 45.49
C THR A 1164 -22.34 -27.93 46.32
N LYS A 1165 -23.35 -27.06 46.46
CA LYS A 1165 -24.60 -27.40 47.16
C LYS A 1165 -25.26 -28.63 46.55
N THR A 1166 -25.40 -28.67 45.23
CA THR A 1166 -26.10 -29.75 44.54
C THR A 1166 -25.32 -31.06 44.54
N CYS A 1167 -24.00 -31.01 44.33
CA CYS A 1167 -23.18 -32.20 44.13
C CYS A 1167 -22.64 -32.78 45.45
N CYS A 1168 -22.20 -31.92 46.37
CA CYS A 1168 -21.44 -32.31 47.57
C CYS A 1168 -22.29 -32.36 48.84
N LEU A 1169 -23.28 -31.47 48.98
CA LEU A 1169 -24.04 -31.34 50.24
C LEU A 1169 -25.32 -32.21 50.24
N THR A 1170 -25.87 -32.43 51.43
CA THR A 1170 -27.07 -33.24 51.66
C THR A 1170 -28.07 -32.52 52.56
N GLY A 1171 -29.32 -32.99 52.64
CA GLY A 1171 -30.36 -32.38 53.48
C GLY A 1171 -30.79 -30.98 53.01
N GLU A 1172 -31.06 -30.08 53.96
CA GLU A 1172 -31.46 -28.68 53.67
C GLU A 1172 -30.35 -27.88 52.99
N ASP A 1173 -29.08 -28.19 53.29
CA ASP A 1173 -27.92 -27.47 52.75
C ASP A 1173 -27.73 -27.65 51.23
N ARG A 1174 -28.38 -28.65 50.64
CA ARG A 1174 -28.39 -28.90 49.19
C ARG A 1174 -29.37 -28.00 48.42
N LYS A 1175 -30.37 -27.40 49.06
CA LYS A 1175 -31.45 -26.71 48.35
C LYS A 1175 -30.97 -25.37 47.74
N LEU A 1176 -31.41 -25.14 46.50
CA LEU A 1176 -31.29 -23.85 45.82
C LEU A 1176 -32.60 -23.08 45.99
N THR A 1177 -32.50 -21.78 46.29
CA THR A 1177 -33.66 -20.94 46.63
C THR A 1177 -34.22 -20.14 45.45
N MET A 1178 -33.45 -20.00 44.37
CA MET A 1178 -33.87 -19.29 43.16
C MET A 1178 -34.23 -20.31 42.09
N ARG A 1179 -35.18 -19.97 41.23
CA ARG A 1179 -35.62 -20.80 40.12
C ARG A 1179 -35.95 -19.93 38.91
N TYR A 1180 -35.41 -20.30 37.76
CA TYR A 1180 -35.71 -19.65 36.49
C TYR A 1180 -37.13 -20.03 36.04
N VAL A 1181 -37.87 -19.03 35.55
CA VAL A 1181 -39.22 -19.21 35.04
C VAL A 1181 -39.20 -18.84 33.55
N PRO A 1182 -39.32 -19.83 32.65
CA PRO A 1182 -39.40 -19.60 31.21
C PRO A 1182 -40.56 -18.66 30.88
N LYS A 1183 -40.39 -17.83 29.86
CA LYS A 1183 -41.41 -16.87 29.42
C LYS A 1183 -42.56 -17.53 28.67
#